data_AF-A0A839T1B4-F1
#
_entry.id   AF-A0A839T1B4-F1
#
_cell.length_a   1.000
_cell.length_b   1.000
_cell.length_c   1.000
_cell.angle_alpha   90.00
_cell.angle_beta   90.00
_cell.angle_gamma   90.00
#
_symmetry.space_group_name_H-M   'P 1'
#
loop_
_entity.id
_entity.type
_entity.pdbx_description
1 polymer ?
#
loop_
_entity_poly.entity_id
_entity_poly.type
_entity_poly.pdbx_seq_one_letter_code
_entity_poly.pdbx_strand_id
1 'polypeptide(L)'
;MTTIKAPLPLLVKLTAAVVVLLGAALTFGGGYLVVLGGSWYYLLAGLGLLAVGVLIFAQRRLAIWLYAILLLATLVWTIYEVRFDWWQLAPRIDLWLALGAWLLLPVVNRYIGNLPNWRDGASGLLGIGVILGVLMGGYSLTQDYSSITGEFSDERMLGKTSGEQTGYSANEWLAYGGSARADRYSPADLITPENVGRLKKAWEYHTGDWPREGDPGELTNQVTPLKVGDNLFICTPHSIAIALNADSGEELWRFDPNINRDAKYYQHMTCRGLSYHDATAYSKTSEAVASADEPRQAAVARCTRRIFLPTNDATLFALDPVDGRPCEDFGTGGMIDLKVGMGDDARGIYLPTSPPVVTEKLVIVGGSVTDNGSVDSPGGVIRAYDVRTGELVWNWDPGNPDATEPLPAGAAYVRSTPNSWTIATADEQLGLVYIPTGNQTPDQWGVQRSPETERFTAALVALDLATGKVRWEFQTVHHDLWDRDLPSQPTLVDIDGPQGDKVPAIIQATKRGDLFVLDRRTGKPIVPVTEIPVPQGAVEGDFTAPTQPVSALSYAPTEPLRERDMWGGTPLDQLICRIQFRKLRYEGDFTPPSEQGSLIYPGNVGTFNWSSLAVDPVRQLMFGTPNYLAFVSKLVKRDEIDVKEEHRGGGEVGLQPNLGAPYMVHLGPFMSPVGLPCQTPPWGYVTAVDLRTMKPVWMHKNGTSRDNAPFIPFPLGVPALGGPVITAGGVAFLSGTLDYYMRAYDVRNGKELWKGRLPAGGQATPITYVSEKTGRQFVVGMAGGHGSFGTKIGDSLVAWVLEDEQER
;
A
#
# COMPACT_ATOMS: atom_id res chain seq x y z
N MET A 1 71.01 -8.29 -18.30
CA MET A 1 70.54 -6.90 -18.13
C MET A 1 69.38 -6.91 -17.14
N THR A 2 69.64 -6.54 -15.89
CA THR A 2 68.63 -6.32 -14.85
C THR A 2 67.87 -5.04 -15.21
N THR A 3 66.73 -5.18 -15.90
CA THR A 3 65.80 -4.07 -16.10
C THR A 3 65.32 -3.59 -14.74
N ILE A 4 65.83 -2.44 -14.30
CA ILE A 4 65.34 -1.74 -13.11
C ILE A 4 63.88 -1.40 -13.38
N LYS A 5 62.96 -2.13 -12.74
CA LYS A 5 61.53 -1.85 -12.79
C LYS A 5 61.29 -0.46 -12.23
N ALA A 6 60.66 0.41 -13.01
CA ALA A 6 60.27 1.74 -12.53
C ALA A 6 59.35 1.58 -11.29
N PRO A 7 59.51 2.43 -10.25
CA PRO A 7 58.67 2.34 -9.07
C PRO A 7 57.20 2.52 -9.45
N LEU A 8 56.34 1.66 -8.90
CA LEU A 8 54.90 1.72 -9.15
C LEU A 8 54.35 3.08 -8.67
N PRO A 9 53.66 3.86 -9.52
CA PRO A 9 53.05 5.11 -9.09
C PRO A 9 52.07 4.88 -7.94
N LEU A 10 51.93 5.87 -7.05
CA LEU A 10 51.01 5.78 -5.91
C LEU A 10 49.59 5.42 -6.36
N LEU A 11 49.10 6.04 -7.44
CA LEU A 11 47.77 5.76 -8.00
C LEU A 11 47.57 4.27 -8.36
N VAL A 12 48.59 3.61 -8.90
CA VAL A 12 48.52 2.20 -9.30
C VAL A 12 48.62 1.28 -8.08
N LYS A 13 49.39 1.67 -7.05
CA LYS A 13 49.39 0.98 -5.75
C LYS A 13 48.03 1.06 -5.07
N LEU A 14 47.40 2.23 -5.08
CA LEU A 14 46.05 2.44 -4.55
C LEU A 14 45.02 1.63 -5.35
N THR A 15 45.12 1.61 -6.68
CA THR A 15 44.27 0.77 -7.53
C THR A 15 44.39 -0.71 -7.14
N ALA A 16 45.62 -1.22 -7.00
CA ALA A 16 45.87 -2.59 -6.58
C ALA A 16 45.30 -2.89 -5.19
N ALA A 17 45.48 -1.97 -4.22
CA ALA A 17 44.94 -2.10 -2.88
C ALA A 17 43.40 -2.17 -2.87
N VAL A 18 42.73 -1.28 -3.62
CA VAL A 18 41.26 -1.29 -3.76
C VAL A 18 40.77 -2.59 -4.39
N VAL A 19 41.44 -3.07 -5.45
CA VAL A 19 41.10 -4.33 -6.11
C VAL A 19 41.28 -5.52 -5.15
N VAL A 20 42.34 -5.53 -4.33
CA VAL A 20 42.55 -6.57 -3.31
C VAL A 20 41.48 -6.52 -2.23
N LEU A 21 41.12 -5.33 -1.73
CA LEU A 21 40.08 -5.18 -0.70
C LEU A 21 38.71 -5.63 -1.21
N LEU A 22 38.34 -5.23 -2.43
CA LEU A 22 37.12 -5.68 -3.08
C LEU A 22 37.12 -7.20 -3.31
N GLY A 23 38.24 -7.74 -3.79
CA GLY A 23 38.43 -9.18 -3.98
C GLY A 23 38.30 -9.95 -2.67
N ALA A 24 38.89 -9.46 -1.58
CA ALA A 24 38.78 -10.07 -0.26
C ALA A 24 37.33 -10.06 0.24
N ALA A 25 36.63 -8.92 0.16
CA ALA A 25 35.24 -8.81 0.56
C ALA A 25 34.33 -9.80 -0.19
N LEU A 26 34.50 -9.90 -1.51
CA LEU A 26 33.78 -10.86 -2.36
C LEU A 26 34.16 -12.32 -2.07
N THR A 27 35.43 -12.61 -1.80
CA THR A 27 35.88 -13.96 -1.44
C THR A 27 35.30 -14.41 -0.10
N PHE A 28 35.35 -13.57 0.94
CA PHE A 28 34.81 -13.93 2.25
C PHE A 28 33.28 -14.03 2.23
N GLY A 29 32.60 -13.01 1.71
CA GLY A 29 31.14 -13.02 1.62
C GLY A 29 30.64 -14.10 0.66
N GLY A 30 31.29 -14.28 -0.50
CA GLY A 30 30.97 -15.32 -1.47
C GLY A 30 31.24 -16.72 -0.93
N GLY A 31 32.31 -16.91 -0.16
CA GLY A 31 32.56 -18.16 0.55
C GLY A 31 31.45 -18.47 1.56
N TYR A 32 31.00 -17.47 2.31
CA TYR A 32 29.87 -17.64 3.22
C TYR A 32 28.55 -17.93 2.48
N LEU A 33 28.29 -17.25 1.36
CA LEU A 33 27.14 -17.53 0.51
C LEU A 33 27.14 -18.97 -0.01
N VAL A 34 28.30 -19.49 -0.43
CA VAL A 34 28.45 -20.90 -0.85
C VAL A 34 28.17 -21.87 0.28
N VAL A 35 28.62 -21.58 1.51
CA VAL A 35 28.31 -22.38 2.70
C VAL A 35 26.80 -22.44 2.95
N LEU A 36 26.08 -21.35 2.67
CA LEU A 36 24.62 -21.28 2.74
C LEU A 36 23.91 -21.88 1.51
N GLY A 37 24.64 -22.55 0.61
CA GLY A 37 24.08 -23.18 -0.59
C GLY A 37 23.74 -22.20 -1.73
N GLY A 38 24.31 -20.99 -1.70
CA GLY A 38 24.08 -19.97 -2.71
C GLY A 38 25.06 -19.97 -3.88
N SER A 39 25.04 -18.88 -4.66
CA SER A 39 25.87 -18.74 -5.86
C SER A 39 27.38 -18.75 -5.59
N TRP A 40 28.11 -19.56 -6.38
CA TRP A 40 29.58 -19.63 -6.36
C TRP A 40 30.25 -18.43 -7.05
N TYR A 41 29.48 -17.63 -7.81
CA TYR A 41 30.02 -16.53 -8.61
C TYR A 41 30.87 -15.57 -7.77
N TYR A 42 30.36 -15.11 -6.62
CA TYR A 42 31.04 -14.12 -5.79
C TYR A 42 32.37 -14.62 -5.23
N LEU A 43 32.44 -15.89 -4.84
CA LEU A 43 33.69 -16.51 -4.39
C LEU A 43 34.72 -16.55 -5.53
N LEU A 44 34.33 -17.05 -6.70
CA LEU A 44 35.20 -17.16 -7.86
C LEU A 44 35.65 -15.79 -8.38
N ALA A 45 34.74 -14.81 -8.43
CA ALA A 45 35.04 -13.44 -8.82
C ALA A 45 35.97 -12.75 -7.82
N GLY A 46 35.75 -12.96 -6.51
CA GLY A 46 36.63 -12.45 -5.46
C GLY A 46 38.05 -13.01 -5.55
N LEU A 47 38.20 -14.33 -5.74
CA LEU A 47 39.49 -14.98 -5.93
C LEU A 47 40.19 -14.48 -7.20
N GLY A 48 39.42 -14.29 -8.29
CA GLY A 48 39.90 -13.68 -9.52
C GLY A 48 40.44 -12.26 -9.29
N LEU A 49 39.69 -11.40 -8.57
CA LEU A 49 40.14 -10.05 -8.23
C LEU A 49 41.36 -10.02 -7.32
N LEU A 50 41.44 -10.90 -6.32
CA LEU A 50 42.63 -11.02 -5.47
C LEU A 50 43.88 -11.32 -6.32
N ALA A 51 43.77 -12.26 -7.24
CA ALA A 51 44.85 -12.58 -8.18
C ALA A 51 45.17 -11.38 -9.09
N VAL A 52 44.17 -10.67 -9.63
CA VAL A 52 44.37 -9.43 -10.42
C VAL A 52 45.13 -8.38 -9.60
N GLY A 53 44.71 -8.09 -8.37
CA GLY A 53 45.35 -7.11 -7.49
C GLY A 53 46.81 -7.44 -7.17
N VAL A 54 47.10 -8.70 -6.83
CA VAL A 54 48.48 -9.19 -6.62
C VAL A 54 49.32 -9.05 -7.90
N LEU A 55 48.74 -9.36 -9.07
CA LEU A 55 49.44 -9.21 -10.35
C LEU A 55 49.71 -7.74 -10.71
N ILE A 56 48.82 -6.80 -10.33
CA ILE A 56 49.06 -5.35 -10.47
C ILE A 56 50.25 -4.93 -9.60
N PHE A 57 50.30 -5.34 -8.32
CA PHE A 57 51.47 -5.08 -7.45
C PHE A 57 52.76 -5.68 -8.01
N ALA A 58 52.69 -6.88 -8.59
CA ALA A 58 53.82 -7.55 -9.21
C ALA A 58 54.24 -6.94 -10.58
N GLN A 59 53.50 -5.94 -11.07
CA GLN A 59 53.67 -5.35 -12.41
C GLN A 59 53.62 -6.40 -13.52
N ARG A 60 52.69 -7.36 -13.44
CA ARG A 60 52.55 -8.44 -14.42
C ARG A 60 51.39 -8.17 -15.37
N ARG A 61 51.64 -8.29 -16.68
CA ARG A 61 50.64 -8.06 -17.73
C ARG A 61 49.43 -9.01 -17.65
N LEU A 62 49.65 -10.18 -17.05
CA LEU A 62 48.60 -11.18 -16.78
C LEU A 62 47.40 -10.59 -16.00
N ALA A 63 47.59 -9.51 -15.22
CA ALA A 63 46.49 -8.84 -14.52
C ALA A 63 45.37 -8.39 -15.47
N ILE A 64 45.73 -7.80 -16.61
CA ILE A 64 44.76 -7.29 -17.59
C ILE A 64 44.04 -8.45 -18.30
N TRP A 65 44.78 -9.50 -18.68
CA TRP A 65 44.19 -10.71 -19.26
C TRP A 65 43.19 -11.37 -18.33
N LEU A 66 43.60 -11.60 -17.07
CA LEU A 66 42.75 -12.24 -16.07
C LEU A 66 41.50 -11.41 -15.80
N TYR A 67 41.65 -10.09 -15.69
CA TYR A 67 40.51 -9.19 -15.49
C TYR A 67 39.57 -9.19 -16.70
N ALA A 68 40.09 -9.19 -17.93
CA ALA A 68 39.27 -9.27 -19.13
C ALA A 68 38.45 -10.57 -19.21
N ILE A 69 39.06 -11.71 -18.86
CA ILE A 69 38.37 -13.00 -18.78
C ILE A 69 37.30 -12.96 -17.69
N LEU A 70 37.62 -12.43 -16.51
CA LEU A 70 36.67 -12.28 -15.41
C LEU A 70 35.47 -11.41 -15.80
N LEU A 71 35.70 -10.30 -16.49
CA LEU A 71 34.65 -9.42 -16.99
C LEU A 71 33.76 -10.16 -17.99
N LEU A 72 34.33 -10.81 -19.00
CA LEU A 72 33.56 -11.57 -19.99
C LEU A 72 32.74 -12.70 -19.35
N ALA A 73 33.32 -13.43 -18.40
CA ALA A 73 32.62 -14.46 -17.64
C ALA A 73 31.47 -13.87 -16.81
N THR A 74 31.67 -12.69 -16.22
CA THR A 74 30.64 -11.94 -15.48
C THR A 74 29.49 -11.53 -16.39
N LEU A 75 29.76 -11.04 -17.60
CA LEU A 75 28.72 -10.70 -18.57
C LEU A 75 27.89 -11.93 -18.97
N VAL A 76 28.55 -13.06 -19.23
CA VAL A 76 27.86 -14.33 -19.55
C VAL A 76 27.01 -14.82 -18.37
N TRP A 77 27.56 -14.81 -17.16
CA TRP A 77 26.83 -15.18 -15.94
C TRP A 77 25.61 -14.30 -15.71
N THR A 78 25.74 -12.99 -15.93
CA THR A 78 24.65 -12.02 -15.78
C THR A 78 23.50 -12.35 -16.73
N ILE A 79 23.78 -12.58 -18.01
CA ILE A 79 22.75 -12.95 -19.00
C ILE A 79 22.07 -14.27 -18.63
N TYR A 80 22.86 -15.26 -18.21
CA TYR A 80 22.34 -16.55 -17.74
C TYR A 80 21.37 -16.38 -16.56
N GLU A 81 21.72 -15.51 -15.62
CA GLU A 81 20.97 -15.38 -14.39
C GLU A 81 19.69 -14.54 -14.55
N VAL A 82 19.78 -13.40 -15.23
CA VAL A 82 18.74 -12.36 -15.23
C VAL A 82 18.36 -11.83 -16.61
N ARG A 83 18.84 -12.49 -17.68
CA ARG A 83 18.58 -12.08 -19.08
C ARG A 83 19.06 -10.63 -19.30
N PHE A 84 18.19 -9.76 -19.79
CA PHE A 84 18.47 -8.35 -20.06
C PHE A 84 17.60 -7.40 -19.23
N ASP A 85 17.15 -7.82 -18.05
CA ASP A 85 16.44 -6.93 -17.12
C ASP A 85 17.41 -5.89 -16.55
N TRP A 86 17.21 -4.61 -16.84
CA TRP A 86 18.15 -3.55 -16.48
C TRP A 86 18.40 -3.46 -14.96
N TRP A 87 17.35 -3.54 -14.15
CA TRP A 87 17.47 -3.34 -12.71
C TRP A 87 18.22 -4.48 -12.05
N GLN A 88 17.98 -5.70 -12.50
CA GLN A 88 18.75 -6.83 -12.05
C GLN A 88 20.18 -6.81 -12.62
N LEU A 89 20.36 -6.44 -13.88
CA LEU A 89 21.64 -6.48 -14.56
C LEU A 89 22.63 -5.42 -14.07
N ALA A 90 22.16 -4.21 -13.76
CA ALA A 90 23.00 -3.08 -13.36
C ALA A 90 23.99 -3.41 -12.21
N PRO A 91 23.57 -3.87 -11.02
CA PRO A 91 24.50 -4.16 -9.91
C PRO A 91 25.41 -5.37 -10.17
N ARG A 92 25.17 -6.14 -11.24
CA ARG A 92 26.02 -7.28 -11.61
C ARG A 92 27.16 -6.89 -12.54
N ILE A 93 27.11 -5.70 -13.14
CA ILE A 93 28.10 -5.29 -14.15
C ILE A 93 28.68 -3.90 -13.92
N ASP A 94 28.00 -3.01 -13.20
CA ASP A 94 28.36 -1.61 -13.01
C ASP A 94 29.81 -1.41 -12.52
N LEU A 95 30.15 -1.98 -11.37
CA LEU A 95 31.46 -1.88 -10.74
C LEU A 95 32.54 -2.57 -11.59
N TRP A 96 32.18 -3.66 -12.28
CA TRP A 96 33.07 -4.40 -13.16
C TRP A 96 33.38 -3.60 -14.44
N LEU A 97 32.41 -2.90 -15.00
CA LEU A 97 32.65 -2.04 -16.15
C LEU A 97 33.44 -0.79 -15.76
N ALA A 98 33.13 -0.18 -14.61
CA ALA A 98 33.87 0.96 -14.09
C ALA A 98 35.35 0.61 -13.85
N LEU A 99 35.62 -0.53 -13.20
CA LEU A 99 36.97 -0.99 -12.96
C LEU A 99 37.68 -1.43 -14.26
N GLY A 100 36.97 -2.04 -15.22
CA GLY A 100 37.51 -2.35 -16.53
C GLY A 100 37.92 -1.11 -17.32
N ALA A 101 37.06 -0.09 -17.36
CA ALA A 101 37.37 1.20 -17.97
C ALA A 101 38.55 1.89 -17.27
N TRP A 102 38.60 1.85 -15.93
CA TRP A 102 39.71 2.38 -15.14
C TRP A 102 41.04 1.69 -15.49
N LEU A 103 41.06 0.36 -15.60
CA LEU A 103 42.23 -0.42 -15.97
C LEU A 103 42.67 -0.21 -17.44
N LEU A 104 41.78 0.29 -18.30
CA LEU A 104 42.13 0.70 -19.67
C LEU A 104 42.75 2.10 -19.76
N LEU A 105 42.61 2.93 -18.73
CA LEU A 105 43.16 4.28 -18.77
C LEU A 105 44.69 4.25 -18.88
N PRO A 106 45.29 5.08 -19.76
CA PRO A 106 46.75 5.08 -19.98
C PRO A 106 47.54 5.31 -18.69
N VAL A 107 46.99 6.08 -17.75
CA VAL A 107 47.62 6.40 -16.46
C VAL A 107 47.75 5.21 -15.52
N VAL A 108 46.98 4.14 -15.74
CA VAL A 108 47.04 2.88 -15.00
C VAL A 108 47.70 1.79 -15.84
N ASN A 109 47.16 1.57 -17.05
CA ASN A 109 47.49 0.41 -17.90
C ASN A 109 48.98 0.33 -18.26
N ARG A 110 49.65 1.46 -18.54
CA ARG A 110 51.07 1.50 -18.95
C ARG A 110 52.04 0.98 -17.88
N TYR A 111 51.66 1.07 -16.60
CA TYR A 111 52.48 0.62 -15.48
C TYR A 111 52.26 -0.86 -15.14
N ILE A 112 51.23 -1.49 -15.72
CA ILE A 112 50.92 -2.92 -15.53
C ILE A 112 51.64 -3.71 -16.64
N GLY A 113 52.78 -4.30 -16.31
CA GLY A 113 53.65 -5.03 -17.25
C GLY A 113 54.91 -4.27 -17.69
N ASN A 114 54.99 -2.96 -17.39
CA ASN A 114 56.12 -2.07 -17.74
C ASN A 114 56.55 -2.16 -19.22
N LEU A 115 55.58 -2.24 -20.13
CA LEU A 115 55.80 -2.38 -21.57
C LEU A 115 55.76 -1.01 -22.27
N PRO A 116 56.64 -0.75 -23.26
CA PRO A 116 56.62 0.49 -24.05
C PRO A 116 55.30 0.71 -24.81
N ASN A 117 54.66 -0.39 -25.24
CA ASN A 117 53.37 -0.37 -25.92
C ASN A 117 52.32 -1.11 -25.08
N TRP A 118 51.40 -0.35 -24.48
CA TRP A 118 50.31 -0.88 -23.65
C TRP A 118 49.03 -1.16 -24.46
N ARG A 119 48.99 -0.77 -25.74
CA ARG A 119 47.92 -1.10 -26.69
C ARG A 119 48.18 -2.47 -27.32
N ASP A 120 48.12 -3.50 -26.49
CA ASP A 120 48.36 -4.90 -26.85
C ASP A 120 47.06 -5.72 -26.84
N GLY A 121 47.17 -7.03 -27.10
CA GLY A 121 46.03 -7.95 -27.09
C GLY A 121 45.28 -8.00 -25.75
N ALA A 122 45.96 -7.77 -24.62
CA ALA A 122 45.33 -7.75 -23.30
C ALA A 122 44.38 -6.55 -23.16
N SER A 123 44.87 -5.35 -23.52
CA SER A 123 44.02 -4.15 -23.58
C SER A 123 42.91 -4.29 -24.62
N GLY A 124 43.19 -4.96 -25.75
CA GLY A 124 42.18 -5.25 -26.77
C GLY A 124 41.03 -6.10 -26.24
N LEU A 125 41.34 -7.22 -25.56
CA LEU A 125 40.31 -8.09 -24.98
C LEU A 125 39.51 -7.39 -23.87
N LEU A 126 40.18 -6.64 -22.99
CA LEU A 126 39.50 -5.85 -21.97
C LEU A 126 38.59 -4.78 -22.60
N GLY A 127 39.06 -4.11 -23.65
CA GLY A 127 38.27 -3.16 -24.43
C GLY A 127 37.02 -3.79 -25.02
N ILE A 128 37.13 -4.99 -25.59
CA ILE A 128 35.98 -5.77 -26.07
C ILE A 128 35.00 -6.04 -24.92
N GLY A 129 35.48 -6.50 -23.77
CA GLY A 129 34.62 -6.77 -22.60
C GLY A 129 33.87 -5.51 -22.13
N VAL A 130 34.55 -4.36 -22.05
CA VAL A 130 33.91 -3.10 -21.66
C VAL A 130 32.86 -2.67 -22.70
N ILE A 131 33.18 -2.76 -23.99
CA ILE A 131 32.23 -2.42 -25.07
C ILE A 131 31.02 -3.36 -25.03
N LEU A 132 31.22 -4.67 -24.88
CA LEU A 132 30.13 -5.64 -24.78
C LEU A 132 29.23 -5.35 -23.58
N GLY A 133 29.81 -5.00 -22.43
CA GLY A 133 29.02 -4.63 -21.26
C GLY A 133 28.22 -3.34 -21.44
N VAL A 134 28.79 -2.33 -22.10
CA VAL A 134 28.07 -1.09 -22.45
C VAL A 134 26.94 -1.36 -23.44
N LEU A 135 27.19 -2.16 -24.49
CA LEU A 135 26.17 -2.57 -25.46
C LEU A 135 25.07 -3.39 -24.79
N MET A 136 25.44 -4.29 -23.87
CA MET A 136 24.50 -5.08 -23.08
C MET A 136 23.63 -4.18 -22.20
N GLY A 137 24.21 -3.20 -21.51
CA GLY A 137 23.46 -2.21 -20.73
C GLY A 137 22.52 -1.38 -21.61
N GLY A 138 23.00 -0.91 -22.76
CA GLY A 138 22.18 -0.16 -23.72
C GLY A 138 21.01 -0.97 -24.27
N TYR A 139 21.22 -2.25 -24.62
CA TYR A 139 20.16 -3.15 -25.05
C TYR A 139 19.18 -3.45 -23.91
N SER A 140 19.68 -3.69 -22.70
CA SER A 140 18.88 -3.97 -21.51
C SER A 140 17.90 -2.84 -21.17
N LEU A 141 18.29 -1.58 -21.37
CA LEU A 141 17.40 -0.42 -21.20
C LEU A 141 16.20 -0.40 -22.17
N THR A 142 16.24 -1.18 -23.26
CA THR A 142 15.13 -1.29 -24.22
C THR A 142 14.16 -2.42 -23.91
N GLN A 143 14.46 -3.24 -22.89
CA GLN A 143 13.66 -4.40 -22.52
C GLN A 143 12.78 -4.06 -21.32
N ASP A 144 11.50 -4.41 -21.38
CA ASP A 144 10.60 -4.38 -20.22
C ASP A 144 9.94 -5.76 -20.06
N TYR A 145 10.33 -6.47 -19.00
CA TYR A 145 9.77 -7.78 -18.66
C TYR A 145 8.64 -7.70 -17.62
N SER A 146 8.37 -6.51 -17.10
CA SER A 146 7.47 -6.30 -15.96
C SER A 146 6.15 -5.61 -16.34
N SER A 147 6.11 -4.96 -17.51
CA SER A 147 4.90 -4.30 -18.01
C SER A 147 3.99 -5.24 -18.81
N ILE A 148 2.68 -5.10 -18.64
CA ILE A 148 1.68 -5.64 -19.57
C ILE A 148 1.29 -4.50 -20.50
N THR A 149 1.45 -4.72 -21.81
CA THR A 149 1.06 -3.74 -22.83
C THR A 149 -0.28 -4.14 -23.43
N GLY A 150 -1.18 -3.17 -23.54
CA GLY A 150 -2.52 -3.35 -24.06
C GLY A 150 -3.30 -2.06 -23.93
N GLU A 151 -4.46 -2.02 -24.57
CA GLU A 151 -5.34 -0.85 -24.50
C GLU A 151 -6.81 -1.26 -24.67
N PHE A 152 -7.68 -0.47 -24.06
CA PHE A 152 -9.12 -0.56 -24.33
C PHE A 152 -9.46 0.04 -25.69
N SER A 153 -10.46 -0.52 -26.38
CA SER A 153 -10.90 0.00 -27.67
C SER A 153 -11.52 1.40 -27.57
N ASP A 154 -11.47 2.16 -28.65
CA ASP A 154 -12.12 3.48 -28.73
C ASP A 154 -13.62 3.40 -28.44
N GLU A 155 -14.31 2.38 -28.94
CA GLU A 155 -15.72 2.13 -28.64
C GLU A 155 -15.98 1.99 -27.14
N ARG A 156 -15.09 1.30 -26.41
CA ARG A 156 -15.21 1.17 -24.96
C ARG A 156 -14.97 2.51 -24.25
N MET A 157 -14.02 3.30 -24.72
CA MET A 157 -13.72 4.61 -24.14
C MET A 157 -14.83 5.64 -24.44
N LEU A 158 -15.52 5.50 -25.58
CA LEU A 158 -16.71 6.28 -25.97
C LEU A 158 -18.00 5.90 -25.20
N GLY A 159 -17.95 4.91 -24.30
CA GLY A 159 -19.09 4.45 -23.52
C GLY A 159 -19.93 5.61 -22.95
N LYS A 160 -21.22 5.64 -23.33
CA LYS A 160 -22.14 6.78 -23.21
C LYS A 160 -22.04 7.51 -21.85
N THR A 161 -21.49 8.71 -21.89
CA THR A 161 -21.51 9.70 -20.82
C THR A 161 -22.95 10.18 -20.59
N SER A 162 -23.53 9.82 -19.44
CA SER A 162 -24.49 10.69 -18.75
C SER A 162 -24.61 10.22 -17.30
N GLY A 163 -24.45 11.14 -16.35
CA GLY A 163 -24.68 10.87 -14.92
C GLY A 163 -26.08 10.31 -14.62
N GLU A 164 -27.03 10.45 -15.56
CA GLU A 164 -28.36 9.83 -15.50
C GLU A 164 -28.33 8.30 -15.45
N GLN A 165 -27.32 7.63 -16.04
CA GLN A 165 -27.27 6.15 -16.04
C GLN A 165 -26.71 5.55 -14.75
N THR A 166 -25.85 6.28 -14.03
CA THR A 166 -25.27 5.81 -12.76
C THR A 166 -26.04 6.32 -11.55
N GLY A 167 -26.79 7.42 -11.67
CA GLY A 167 -27.41 8.09 -10.52
C GLY A 167 -26.39 8.87 -9.67
N TYR A 168 -25.20 9.14 -10.22
CA TYR A 168 -24.15 9.91 -9.55
C TYR A 168 -24.22 11.38 -9.93
N SER A 169 -23.94 12.24 -8.95
CA SER A 169 -23.71 13.67 -9.19
C SER A 169 -22.24 13.91 -9.51
N ALA A 170 -21.95 14.65 -10.57
CA ALA A 170 -20.59 15.12 -10.86
C ALA A 170 -20.14 16.18 -9.85
N ASN A 171 -21.09 16.79 -9.15
CA ASN A 171 -20.85 17.84 -8.19
C ASN A 171 -20.51 17.27 -6.82
N GLU A 172 -20.92 16.08 -6.44
CA GLU A 172 -20.81 15.60 -5.04
C GLU A 172 -19.78 14.48 -4.85
N TRP A 173 -19.23 14.37 -3.63
CA TRP A 173 -18.43 13.24 -3.17
C TRP A 173 -18.82 12.92 -1.72
N LEU A 174 -19.88 12.13 -1.56
CA LEU A 174 -20.62 12.02 -0.29
C LEU A 174 -20.10 10.92 0.65
N ALA A 175 -19.24 10.03 0.17
CA ALA A 175 -18.67 8.93 0.94
C ALA A 175 -17.18 8.74 0.62
N TYR A 176 -16.45 8.02 1.45
CA TYR A 176 -15.02 7.75 1.25
C TYR A 176 -14.71 7.23 -0.17
N GLY A 177 -15.45 6.22 -0.64
CA GLY A 177 -15.30 5.69 -1.99
C GLY A 177 -16.10 6.46 -3.07
N GLY A 178 -16.44 7.73 -2.83
CA GLY A 178 -17.23 8.59 -3.72
C GLY A 178 -18.73 8.41 -3.60
N SER A 179 -19.18 7.16 -3.51
CA SER A 179 -20.59 6.78 -3.42
C SER A 179 -20.80 5.63 -2.42
N ALA A 180 -22.06 5.28 -2.14
CA ALA A 180 -22.40 4.08 -1.37
C ALA A 180 -21.90 2.78 -2.03
N ARG A 181 -21.58 2.79 -3.33
CA ARG A 181 -21.01 1.64 -4.04
C ARG A 181 -19.50 1.51 -3.91
N ALA A 182 -18.83 2.50 -3.31
CA ALA A 182 -17.39 2.50 -3.05
C ALA A 182 -16.51 2.32 -4.30
N ASP A 183 -16.97 2.79 -5.46
CA ASP A 183 -16.32 2.58 -6.76
C ASP A 183 -15.29 3.66 -7.14
N ARG A 184 -15.19 4.75 -6.37
CA ARG A 184 -14.24 5.86 -6.60
C ARG A 184 -14.37 6.44 -8.01
N TYR A 185 -15.59 6.43 -8.53
CA TYR A 185 -15.93 6.93 -9.85
C TYR A 185 -16.65 8.27 -9.76
N SER A 186 -16.21 9.23 -10.57
CA SER A 186 -16.92 10.48 -10.79
C SER A 186 -17.48 10.53 -12.21
N PRO A 187 -18.76 10.91 -12.39
CA PRO A 187 -19.32 11.12 -13.72
C PRO A 187 -18.82 12.42 -14.38
N ALA A 188 -17.93 13.19 -13.73
CA ALA A 188 -17.34 14.38 -14.30
C ALA A 188 -16.43 14.05 -15.51
N ASP A 189 -16.54 14.83 -16.57
CA ASP A 189 -15.87 14.61 -17.86
C ASP A 189 -15.19 15.86 -18.43
N LEU A 190 -15.05 16.94 -17.64
CA LEU A 190 -14.40 18.17 -18.08
C LEU A 190 -12.89 17.99 -18.24
N ILE A 191 -12.26 17.14 -17.42
CA ILE A 191 -10.85 16.77 -17.55
C ILE A 191 -10.73 15.47 -18.35
N THR A 192 -10.03 15.55 -19.48
CA THR A 192 -9.86 14.46 -20.45
C THR A 192 -8.39 14.20 -20.75
N PRO A 193 -8.05 13.08 -21.42
CA PRO A 193 -6.67 12.81 -21.82
C PRO A 193 -6.03 13.92 -22.66
N GLU A 194 -6.83 14.63 -23.45
CA GLU A 194 -6.38 15.70 -24.36
C GLU A 194 -6.04 17.00 -23.61
N ASN A 195 -6.67 17.23 -22.45
CA ASN A 195 -6.59 18.53 -21.77
C ASN A 195 -5.95 18.51 -20.38
N VAL A 196 -5.79 17.33 -19.76
CA VAL A 196 -5.29 17.18 -18.38
C VAL A 196 -3.87 17.73 -18.18
N GLY A 197 -3.08 17.82 -19.25
CA GLY A 197 -1.76 18.48 -19.22
C GLY A 197 -1.79 19.96 -18.81
N ARG A 198 -2.97 20.59 -18.79
CA ARG A 198 -3.22 22.00 -18.44
C ARG A 198 -3.68 22.21 -16.99
N LEU A 199 -3.59 21.18 -16.14
CA LEU A 199 -3.94 21.34 -14.73
C LEU A 199 -2.93 22.24 -14.01
N LYS A 200 -3.45 23.25 -13.30
CA LYS A 200 -2.71 24.13 -12.39
C LYS A 200 -3.26 24.06 -10.97
N LYS A 201 -2.43 24.43 -9.99
CA LYS A 201 -2.88 24.54 -8.59
C LYS A 201 -3.90 25.67 -8.48
N ALA A 202 -5.08 25.36 -7.92
CA ALA A 202 -6.14 26.32 -7.64
C ALA A 202 -5.90 27.01 -6.28
N TRP A 203 -5.78 26.19 -5.24
CA TRP A 203 -5.56 26.62 -3.87
C TRP A 203 -4.81 25.54 -3.07
N GLU A 204 -4.30 25.92 -1.91
CA GLU A 204 -3.63 25.05 -0.96
C GLU A 204 -4.03 25.50 0.45
N TYR A 205 -4.44 24.55 1.28
CA TYR A 205 -4.88 24.77 2.65
C TYR A 205 -3.99 23.99 3.61
N HIS A 206 -3.58 24.60 4.72
CA HIS A 206 -2.78 23.96 5.77
C HIS A 206 -3.64 23.67 6.99
N THR A 207 -3.75 22.40 7.41
CA THR A 207 -4.57 22.01 8.55
C THR A 207 -4.03 22.56 9.87
N GLY A 208 -2.72 22.83 9.94
CA GLY A 208 -2.00 23.23 11.15
C GLY A 208 -1.76 22.08 12.13
N ASP A 209 -2.15 20.85 11.77
CA ASP A 209 -2.05 19.70 12.66
C ASP A 209 -0.73 18.95 12.45
N TRP A 210 0.27 19.29 13.26
CA TRP A 210 1.62 18.73 13.23
C TRP A 210 1.83 17.70 14.35
N PRO A 211 2.81 16.77 14.21
CA PRO A 211 3.21 15.88 15.28
C PRO A 211 3.54 16.67 16.56
N ARG A 212 3.00 16.21 17.68
CA ARG A 212 3.17 16.76 19.02
C ARG A 212 4.05 15.84 19.85
N GLU A 213 4.60 16.37 20.94
CA GLU A 213 5.30 15.54 21.91
C GLU A 213 4.36 14.43 22.45
N GLY A 214 4.88 13.20 22.52
CA GLY A 214 4.13 12.02 22.94
C GLY A 214 3.29 11.35 21.85
N ASP A 215 3.23 11.88 20.63
CA ASP A 215 2.57 11.18 19.52
C ASP A 215 3.33 9.91 19.10
N PRO A 216 2.62 8.89 18.58
CA PRO A 216 3.27 7.73 18.01
C PRO A 216 4.11 8.11 16.79
N GLY A 217 5.13 7.29 16.49
CA GLY A 217 5.93 7.46 15.27
C GLY A 217 5.09 7.37 13.99
N GLU A 218 3.98 6.63 14.05
CA GLU A 218 3.01 6.52 12.97
C GLU A 218 1.88 7.55 13.11
N LEU A 219 2.18 8.79 12.72
CA LEU A 219 1.19 9.84 12.50
C LEU A 219 0.87 9.90 10.99
N THR A 220 -0.39 9.68 10.61
CA THR A 220 -0.78 9.62 9.19
C THR A 220 -2.06 10.42 8.88
N ASN A 221 -1.96 11.40 8.00
CA ASN A 221 -3.14 12.09 7.48
C ASN A 221 -3.50 11.51 6.11
N GLN A 222 -4.40 10.52 6.15
CA GLN A 222 -4.83 9.71 5.01
C GLN A 222 -6.22 10.16 4.50
N VAL A 223 -6.66 11.36 4.87
CA VAL A 223 -8.04 11.81 4.65
C VAL A 223 -8.41 11.85 3.17
N THR A 224 -9.50 11.17 2.83
CA THR A 224 -10.27 11.44 1.62
C THR A 224 -11.34 12.48 1.96
N PRO A 225 -11.28 13.71 1.41
CA PRO A 225 -12.29 14.72 1.72
C PRO A 225 -13.69 14.30 1.29
N LEU A 226 -14.72 14.79 1.99
CA LEU A 226 -16.09 14.78 1.48
C LEU A 226 -16.37 16.10 0.78
N LYS A 227 -17.05 16.08 -0.37
CA LYS A 227 -17.63 17.28 -1.00
C LYS A 227 -19.14 17.19 -0.85
N VAL A 228 -19.71 18.12 -0.08
CA VAL A 228 -21.15 18.28 0.11
C VAL A 228 -21.57 19.71 -0.19
N GLY A 229 -22.30 19.93 -1.27
CA GLY A 229 -22.72 21.27 -1.69
C GLY A 229 -21.51 22.18 -1.94
N ASP A 230 -21.42 23.34 -1.29
CA ASP A 230 -20.30 24.27 -1.49
C ASP A 230 -19.06 23.96 -0.63
N ASN A 231 -19.10 22.89 0.16
CA ASN A 231 -18.14 22.67 1.24
C ASN A 231 -17.35 21.38 1.06
N LEU A 232 -16.09 21.41 1.48
CA LEU A 232 -15.27 20.24 1.73
C LEU A 232 -15.20 19.96 3.23
N PHE A 233 -15.27 18.69 3.62
CA PHE A 233 -15.09 18.27 5.01
C PHE A 233 -13.89 17.32 5.10
N ILE A 234 -12.98 17.61 6.04
CA ILE A 234 -11.78 16.82 6.30
C ILE A 234 -11.59 16.58 7.80
N CYS A 235 -10.74 15.61 8.11
CA CYS A 235 -10.26 15.32 9.45
C CYS A 235 -8.72 15.29 9.48
N THR A 236 -8.14 15.30 10.67
CA THR A 236 -6.68 15.26 10.88
C THR A 236 -6.28 14.11 11.83
N PRO A 237 -4.97 13.78 11.96
CA PRO A 237 -4.50 12.74 12.89
C PRO A 237 -4.92 12.95 14.34
N HIS A 238 -5.07 14.18 14.82
CA HIS A 238 -5.62 14.48 16.15
C HIS A 238 -7.15 14.49 16.21
N SER A 239 -7.82 13.95 15.19
CA SER A 239 -9.28 13.88 15.07
C SER A 239 -9.96 15.26 15.03
N ILE A 240 -9.29 16.29 14.50
CA ILE A 240 -9.89 17.61 14.31
C ILE A 240 -10.72 17.58 13.03
N ALA A 241 -12.01 17.96 13.09
CA ALA A 241 -12.86 18.13 11.92
C ALA A 241 -12.79 19.58 11.42
N ILE A 242 -12.69 19.75 10.10
CA ILE A 242 -12.55 21.05 9.45
C ILE A 242 -13.47 21.09 8.23
N ALA A 243 -14.22 22.18 8.08
CA ALA A 243 -14.94 22.48 6.84
C ALA A 243 -14.24 23.61 6.08
N LEU A 244 -14.14 23.44 4.77
CA LEU A 244 -13.54 24.42 3.85
C LEU A 244 -14.56 24.78 2.77
N ASN A 245 -14.46 26.00 2.23
CA ASN A 245 -15.10 26.33 0.97
C ASN A 245 -14.44 25.51 -0.16
N ALA A 246 -15.22 24.82 -0.98
CA ALA A 246 -14.69 23.95 -2.02
C ALA A 246 -13.91 24.71 -3.11
N ASP A 247 -14.37 25.90 -3.48
CA ASP A 247 -13.78 26.66 -4.59
C ASP A 247 -12.52 27.43 -4.17
N SER A 248 -12.47 27.95 -2.94
CA SER A 248 -11.37 28.81 -2.45
C SER A 248 -10.40 28.13 -1.49
N GLY A 249 -10.80 27.03 -0.84
CA GLY A 249 -10.03 26.40 0.24
C GLY A 249 -10.06 27.16 1.57
N GLU A 250 -10.90 28.20 1.70
CA GLU A 250 -11.04 28.98 2.94
C GLU A 250 -11.68 28.15 4.06
N GLU A 251 -11.11 28.18 5.26
CA GLU A 251 -11.68 27.52 6.44
C GLU A 251 -12.99 28.21 6.86
N LEU A 252 -14.06 27.41 6.92
CA LEU A 252 -15.39 27.87 7.34
C LEU A 252 -15.58 27.67 8.85
N TRP A 253 -15.21 26.49 9.34
CA TRP A 253 -15.24 26.16 10.75
C TRP A 253 -14.26 25.03 11.08
N ARG A 254 -13.93 24.93 12.36
CA ARG A 254 -13.08 23.88 12.95
C ARG A 254 -13.66 23.39 14.26
N PHE A 255 -13.64 22.09 14.44
CA PHE A 255 -14.01 21.41 15.68
C PHE A 255 -12.85 20.54 16.15
N ASP A 256 -12.27 20.90 17.30
CA ASP A 256 -11.26 20.09 17.99
C ASP A 256 -11.93 19.36 19.17
N PRO A 257 -12.08 18.02 19.11
CA PRO A 257 -12.67 17.24 20.21
C PRO A 257 -11.78 17.20 21.46
N ASN A 258 -10.52 17.66 21.38
CA ASN A 258 -9.52 17.56 22.44
C ASN A 258 -9.37 16.10 22.91
N ILE A 259 -9.10 15.19 21.97
CA ILE A 259 -8.99 13.75 22.26
C ILE A 259 -8.06 13.46 23.44
N ASN A 260 -8.44 12.48 24.26
CA ASN A 260 -7.60 12.07 25.38
C ASN A 260 -6.38 11.30 24.88
N ARG A 261 -5.20 11.93 24.94
CA ARG A 261 -3.92 11.33 24.53
C ARG A 261 -3.18 10.63 25.69
N ASP A 262 -3.80 10.55 26.87
CA ASP A 262 -3.24 9.93 28.07
C ASP A 262 -3.45 8.41 28.08
N ALA A 263 -3.04 7.74 27.01
CA ALA A 263 -2.93 6.29 26.96
C ALA A 263 -1.47 5.88 27.20
N LYS A 264 -1.26 4.68 27.77
CA LYS A 264 0.10 4.14 27.94
C LYS A 264 0.80 3.97 26.59
N TYR A 265 0.03 3.70 25.54
CA TYR A 265 0.54 3.41 24.22
C TYR A 265 -0.55 3.64 23.15
N TYR A 266 -0.18 4.28 22.05
CA TYR A 266 -0.94 4.42 20.80
C TYR A 266 -0.08 3.81 19.69
N GLN A 267 -0.61 2.90 18.87
CA GLN A 267 0.14 2.36 17.73
C GLN A 267 0.30 3.37 16.61
N HIS A 268 -0.80 4.05 16.29
CA HIS A 268 -0.85 5.05 15.24
C HIS A 268 -1.94 6.08 15.54
N MET A 269 -1.76 7.30 15.03
CA MET A 269 -2.80 8.33 14.97
C MET A 269 -3.11 8.62 13.52
N THR A 270 -4.29 8.21 13.10
CA THR A 270 -4.68 8.18 11.69
C THR A 270 -6.06 8.78 11.51
N CYS A 271 -6.27 9.51 10.42
CA CYS A 271 -7.63 9.76 9.93
C CYS A 271 -7.72 9.48 8.42
N ARG A 272 -8.67 8.63 8.03
CA ARG A 272 -8.95 8.29 6.62
C ARG A 272 -10.14 9.05 6.02
N GLY A 273 -11.02 9.59 6.84
CA GLY A 273 -12.21 10.28 6.34
C GLY A 273 -13.26 10.53 7.41
N LEU A 274 -14.32 11.22 6.97
CA LEU A 274 -15.56 11.46 7.70
C LEU A 274 -16.70 10.75 6.97
N SER A 275 -17.87 10.68 7.61
CA SER A 275 -19.11 10.20 6.96
C SER A 275 -20.19 11.26 7.01
N TYR A 276 -21.08 11.28 6.01
CA TYR A 276 -22.16 12.25 5.88
C TYR A 276 -23.53 11.56 5.88
N HIS A 277 -24.52 12.21 6.51
CA HIS A 277 -25.93 11.84 6.45
C HIS A 277 -26.79 13.03 6.09
N ASP A 278 -27.80 12.81 5.25
CA ASP A 278 -28.86 13.78 4.96
C ASP A 278 -30.24 13.13 5.12
N ALA A 279 -30.92 13.40 6.23
CA ALA A 279 -32.27 12.88 6.46
C ALA A 279 -33.29 13.35 5.40
N THR A 280 -33.06 14.49 4.75
CA THR A 280 -33.96 15.00 3.70
C THR A 280 -33.85 14.23 2.40
N ALA A 281 -32.68 13.64 2.12
CA ALA A 281 -32.48 12.83 0.92
C ALA A 281 -33.33 11.55 0.96
N TYR A 282 -33.45 10.93 2.14
CA TYR A 282 -34.27 9.73 2.37
C TYR A 282 -35.78 10.04 2.47
N SER A 283 -36.16 11.24 2.89
CA SER A 283 -37.57 11.66 2.96
C SER A 283 -38.19 11.83 1.56
N LYS A 284 -37.43 12.36 0.60
CA LYS A 284 -37.88 12.55 -0.80
C LYS A 284 -38.19 11.23 -1.52
N THR A 285 -37.57 10.12 -1.12
CA THR A 285 -37.88 8.78 -1.64
C THR A 285 -39.18 8.19 -1.08
N SER A 286 -39.67 8.69 0.06
CA SER A 286 -40.94 8.27 0.67
C SER A 286 -42.16 9.11 0.23
N GLU A 287 -41.93 10.36 -0.19
CA GLU A 287 -42.99 11.34 -0.51
C GLU A 287 -43.42 11.35 -1.99
N ALA A 288 -42.96 10.42 -2.82
CA ALA A 288 -43.54 10.19 -4.16
C ALA A 288 -45.03 9.75 -4.10
N VAL A 289 -45.62 9.64 -2.90
CA VAL A 289 -47.06 9.50 -2.63
C VAL A 289 -47.55 10.58 -1.65
N ALA A 290 -47.26 11.86 -1.90
CA ALA A 290 -48.05 12.95 -1.29
C ALA A 290 -48.04 14.18 -2.20
N SER A 291 -49.25 14.72 -2.43
CA SER A 291 -49.57 15.79 -3.36
C SER A 291 -48.77 17.07 -3.14
N ALA A 292 -48.34 17.65 -4.26
CA ALA A 292 -47.81 19.00 -4.35
C ALA A 292 -48.89 20.04 -3.98
N ASP A 293 -48.72 20.73 -2.85
CA ASP A 293 -49.19 22.10 -2.66
C ASP A 293 -48.39 22.79 -1.54
N GLU A 294 -47.95 24.01 -1.84
CA GLU A 294 -47.23 25.03 -1.06
C GLU A 294 -45.68 25.00 -0.96
N PRO A 295 -45.00 26.12 -1.32
CA PRO A 295 -43.57 26.28 -1.14
C PRO A 295 -43.26 26.72 0.31
N ARG A 296 -42.93 25.76 1.18
CA ARG A 296 -42.29 26.08 2.47
C ARG A 296 -40.78 26.14 2.30
N GLN A 297 -40.23 27.36 2.26
CA GLN A 297 -38.88 27.62 2.78
C GLN A 297 -38.93 27.42 4.30
N ALA A 298 -39.04 26.16 4.75
CA ALA A 298 -38.76 25.82 6.14
C ALA A 298 -37.25 25.83 6.31
N ALA A 299 -36.75 26.59 7.29
CA ALA A 299 -35.36 26.48 7.71
C ALA A 299 -35.08 25.01 8.02
N VAL A 300 -34.07 24.41 7.38
CA VAL A 300 -33.63 23.05 7.68
C VAL A 300 -33.25 23.03 9.15
N ALA A 301 -33.93 22.21 9.96
CA ALA A 301 -33.65 22.12 11.38
C ALA A 301 -32.18 21.70 11.59
N ARG A 302 -31.51 22.28 12.60
CA ARG A 302 -30.14 21.93 12.95
C ARG A 302 -30.01 20.40 13.08
N CYS A 303 -28.90 19.84 12.62
CA CYS A 303 -28.64 18.40 12.64
C CYS A 303 -29.63 17.53 11.84
N THR A 304 -30.39 18.10 10.90
CA THR A 304 -31.06 17.30 9.87
C THR A 304 -30.04 16.60 8.96
N ARG A 305 -28.89 17.26 8.76
CA ARG A 305 -27.70 16.72 8.13
C ARG A 305 -26.62 16.57 9.18
N ARG A 306 -25.79 15.53 9.07
CA ARG A 306 -24.76 15.23 10.07
C ARG A 306 -23.44 14.86 9.39
N ILE A 307 -22.35 15.28 10.02
CA ILE A 307 -21.00 14.78 9.76
C ILE A 307 -20.60 13.91 10.94
N PHE A 308 -20.19 12.68 10.67
CA PHE A 308 -19.71 11.75 11.69
C PHE A 308 -18.19 11.73 11.74
N LEU A 309 -17.65 12.00 12.92
CA LEU A 309 -16.22 12.05 13.21
C LEU A 309 -15.87 10.93 14.19
N PRO A 310 -15.26 9.82 13.72
CA PRO A 310 -14.60 8.87 14.61
C PRO A 310 -13.32 9.48 15.17
N THR A 311 -13.04 9.26 16.45
CA THR A 311 -11.85 9.79 17.13
C THR A 311 -10.87 8.70 17.56
N ASN A 312 -9.58 9.04 17.60
CA ASN A 312 -8.53 8.10 18.02
C ASN A 312 -8.63 7.67 19.49
N ASP A 313 -9.35 8.39 20.36
CA ASP A 313 -9.62 7.98 21.75
C ASP A 313 -10.93 7.18 21.91
N ALA A 314 -11.41 6.59 20.80
CA ALA A 314 -12.57 5.72 20.72
C ALA A 314 -13.88 6.40 21.12
N THR A 315 -14.18 7.52 20.47
CA THR A 315 -15.51 8.15 20.50
C THR A 315 -16.02 8.40 19.08
N LEU A 316 -17.32 8.64 18.96
CA LEU A 316 -17.95 9.06 17.71
C LEU A 316 -18.75 10.33 17.95
N PHE A 317 -18.39 11.41 17.25
CA PHE A 317 -19.16 12.66 17.26
C PHE A 317 -20.09 12.75 16.06
N ALA A 318 -21.27 13.33 16.27
CA ALA A 318 -22.12 13.84 15.20
C ALA A 318 -22.09 15.37 15.22
N LEU A 319 -21.69 16.00 14.11
CA LEU A 319 -21.53 17.44 13.97
C LEU A 319 -22.50 18.00 12.94
N ASP A 320 -22.98 19.22 13.14
CA ASP A 320 -23.74 19.93 12.12
C ASP A 320 -22.78 20.42 11.00
N PRO A 321 -23.03 20.11 9.71
CA PRO A 321 -22.16 20.53 8.62
C PRO A 321 -22.09 22.06 8.43
N VAL A 322 -23.04 22.83 8.96
CA VAL A 322 -23.10 24.29 8.79
C VAL A 322 -22.11 25.00 9.71
N ASP A 323 -22.04 24.61 10.98
CA ASP A 323 -21.27 25.32 12.01
C ASP A 323 -20.28 24.45 12.80
N GLY A 324 -20.22 23.14 12.51
CA GLY A 324 -19.32 22.19 13.14
C GLY A 324 -19.65 21.86 14.59
N ARG A 325 -20.75 22.38 15.15
CA ARG A 325 -21.10 22.16 16.54
C ARG A 325 -21.75 20.77 16.72
N PRO A 326 -21.47 20.07 17.83
CA PRO A 326 -22.07 18.77 18.12
C PRO A 326 -23.60 18.80 18.09
N CYS A 327 -24.18 17.76 17.52
CA CYS A 327 -25.60 17.50 17.48
C CYS A 327 -26.07 16.93 18.81
N GLU A 328 -26.56 17.80 19.70
CA GLU A 328 -26.96 17.43 21.07
C GLU A 328 -28.01 16.32 21.15
N ASP A 329 -28.73 16.05 20.05
CA ASP A 329 -29.70 14.95 19.95
C ASP A 329 -29.08 13.57 19.64
N PHE A 330 -27.76 13.48 19.54
CA PHE A 330 -27.01 12.25 19.29
C PHE A 330 -26.18 11.85 20.52
N GLY A 331 -26.42 10.65 21.05
CA GLY A 331 -25.70 10.11 22.20
C GLY A 331 -25.78 11.04 23.42
N THR A 332 -24.63 11.27 24.06
CA THR A 332 -24.49 12.22 25.17
C THR A 332 -23.78 13.48 24.68
N GLY A 333 -24.51 14.57 24.46
CA GLY A 333 -23.94 15.86 24.06
C GLY A 333 -23.36 15.87 22.63
N GLY A 334 -23.88 15.03 21.74
CA GLY A 334 -23.38 14.85 20.37
C GLY A 334 -22.30 13.81 20.21
N MET A 335 -22.08 12.95 21.20
CA MET A 335 -21.01 11.97 21.24
C MET A 335 -21.47 10.60 21.78
N ILE A 336 -20.90 9.53 21.21
CA ILE A 336 -20.99 8.16 21.74
C ILE A 336 -19.60 7.69 22.20
N ASP A 337 -19.54 7.03 23.35
CA ASP A 337 -18.33 6.34 23.81
C ASP A 337 -18.27 4.92 23.21
N LEU A 338 -17.28 4.66 22.36
CA LEU A 338 -17.07 3.38 21.71
C LEU A 338 -16.29 2.38 22.60
N LYS A 339 -15.96 2.74 23.85
CA LYS A 339 -15.27 1.84 24.79
C LYS A 339 -16.23 1.04 25.65
N VAL A 340 -17.54 1.34 25.60
CA VAL A 340 -18.55 0.59 26.36
C VAL A 340 -18.50 -0.90 25.99
N GLY A 341 -18.33 -1.75 27.00
CA GLY A 341 -18.22 -3.21 26.84
C GLY A 341 -16.85 -3.72 26.37
N MET A 342 -15.85 -2.85 26.18
CA MET A 342 -14.53 -3.21 25.62
C MET A 342 -13.46 -3.57 26.67
N GLY A 343 -13.70 -3.24 27.94
CA GLY A 343 -12.71 -3.31 29.02
C GLY A 343 -12.04 -1.96 29.30
N ASP A 344 -11.45 -1.82 30.50
CA ASP A 344 -10.89 -0.55 31.00
C ASP A 344 -9.61 -0.12 30.25
N ASP A 345 -8.96 -1.05 29.55
CA ASP A 345 -7.73 -0.87 28.78
C ASP A 345 -7.96 -0.45 27.32
N ALA A 346 -9.21 -0.28 26.88
CA ALA A 346 -9.53 -0.05 25.48
C ALA A 346 -8.94 1.25 24.89
N ARG A 347 -8.67 2.27 25.71
CA ARG A 347 -8.10 3.53 25.24
C ARG A 347 -6.66 3.35 24.78
N GLY A 348 -6.37 3.78 23.55
CA GLY A 348 -5.05 3.63 22.92
C GLY A 348 -4.83 2.27 22.27
N ILE A 349 -5.74 1.29 22.51
CA ILE A 349 -5.70 -0.03 21.90
C ILE A 349 -6.77 -0.19 20.82
N TYR A 350 -8.01 0.26 21.08
CA TYR A 350 -9.07 0.30 20.08
C TYR A 350 -9.12 1.69 19.43
N LEU A 351 -8.86 1.76 18.11
CA LEU A 351 -8.68 3.01 17.37
C LEU A 351 -9.60 3.04 16.12
N PRO A 352 -10.72 3.78 16.17
CA PRO A 352 -11.58 4.05 15.01
C PRO A 352 -10.89 4.94 13.96
N THR A 353 -10.01 4.35 13.14
CA THR A 353 -9.18 5.10 12.17
C THR A 353 -9.87 5.39 10.83
N SER A 354 -10.98 4.71 10.56
CA SER A 354 -11.72 4.75 9.29
C SER A 354 -13.13 5.34 9.48
N PRO A 355 -13.67 6.04 8.46
CA PRO A 355 -15.04 6.57 8.52
C PRO A 355 -16.07 5.44 8.66
N PRO A 356 -17.11 5.62 9.50
CA PRO A 356 -18.17 4.62 9.67
C PRO A 356 -19.06 4.53 8.43
N VAL A 357 -19.73 3.40 8.24
CA VAL A 357 -20.78 3.30 7.21
C VAL A 357 -22.04 3.98 7.73
N VAL A 358 -22.66 4.80 6.91
CA VAL A 358 -23.89 5.53 7.25
C VAL A 358 -24.97 5.17 6.25
N THR A 359 -26.14 4.81 6.73
CA THR A 359 -27.33 4.45 5.94
C THR A 359 -28.50 5.38 6.28
N GLU A 360 -29.69 5.11 5.76
CA GLU A 360 -30.91 5.85 6.13
C GLU A 360 -31.06 5.98 7.65
N LYS A 361 -30.83 4.88 8.37
CA LYS A 361 -31.19 4.73 9.79
C LYS A 361 -30.02 4.48 10.71
N LEU A 362 -28.88 4.00 10.19
CA LEU A 362 -27.80 3.49 11.03
C LEU A 362 -26.47 4.17 10.73
N VAL A 363 -25.65 4.34 11.77
CA VAL A 363 -24.21 4.54 11.69
C VAL A 363 -23.51 3.31 12.24
N ILE A 364 -22.69 2.66 11.41
CA ILE A 364 -22.06 1.36 11.69
C ILE A 364 -20.56 1.55 11.81
N VAL A 365 -20.03 1.18 12.97
CA VAL A 365 -18.67 1.53 13.40
C VAL A 365 -17.87 0.26 13.69
N GLY A 366 -16.70 0.18 13.07
CA GLY A 366 -15.60 -0.71 13.45
C GLY A 366 -14.41 0.11 13.95
N GLY A 367 -13.31 -0.57 14.26
CA GLY A 367 -12.05 0.07 14.65
C GLY A 367 -10.89 -0.90 14.52
N SER A 368 -9.67 -0.37 14.46
CA SER A 368 -8.49 -1.20 14.65
C SER A 368 -8.33 -1.56 16.12
N VAL A 369 -7.72 -2.71 16.35
CA VAL A 369 -7.18 -3.13 17.64
C VAL A 369 -5.69 -3.21 17.44
N THR A 370 -4.88 -2.79 18.41
CA THR A 370 -3.42 -2.84 18.27
C THR A 370 -2.93 -4.21 17.86
N ASP A 371 -2.27 -4.26 16.71
CA ASP A 371 -1.68 -5.49 16.19
C ASP A 371 -0.47 -5.88 17.03
N ASN A 372 -0.34 -7.19 17.31
CA ASN A 372 0.85 -7.76 17.96
C ASN A 372 1.17 -7.14 19.35
N GLY A 373 0.18 -6.52 19.99
CA GLY A 373 0.32 -5.92 21.31
C GLY A 373 0.24 -6.94 22.44
N SER A 374 -0.83 -7.75 22.42
CA SER A 374 -1.17 -8.70 23.48
C SER A 374 -2.10 -9.79 22.95
N VAL A 375 -2.02 -10.99 23.54
CA VAL A 375 -3.02 -12.06 23.35
C VAL A 375 -4.35 -11.74 24.03
N ASP A 376 -4.32 -10.80 24.99
CA ASP A 376 -5.47 -10.30 25.72
C ASP A 376 -5.67 -8.82 25.40
N SER A 377 -6.55 -8.53 24.44
CA SER A 377 -6.83 -7.19 23.92
C SER A 377 -8.34 -6.96 23.81
N PRO A 378 -8.82 -5.71 23.74
CA PRO A 378 -10.21 -5.41 23.37
C PRO A 378 -10.63 -6.14 22.09
N GLY A 379 -11.89 -6.57 22.01
CA GLY A 379 -12.43 -7.25 20.83
C GLY A 379 -12.62 -6.36 19.61
N GLY A 380 -12.85 -6.99 18.46
CA GLY A 380 -13.11 -6.36 17.17
C GLY A 380 -14.58 -6.06 16.87
N VAL A 381 -15.41 -5.85 17.90
CA VAL A 381 -16.87 -5.75 17.74
C VAL A 381 -17.30 -4.64 16.78
N ILE A 382 -18.27 -4.95 15.92
CA ILE A 382 -18.94 -4.01 15.03
C ILE A 382 -20.25 -3.58 15.66
N ARG A 383 -20.55 -2.28 15.65
CA ARG A 383 -21.74 -1.75 16.32
C ARG A 383 -22.50 -0.81 15.42
N ALA A 384 -23.81 -0.95 15.40
CA ALA A 384 -24.71 -0.07 14.68
C ALA A 384 -25.56 0.74 15.65
N TYR A 385 -25.52 2.06 15.47
CA TYR A 385 -26.29 3.01 16.26
C TYR A 385 -27.33 3.68 15.38
N ASP A 386 -28.46 4.08 15.97
CA ASP A 386 -29.42 4.95 15.30
C ASP A 386 -28.72 6.24 14.87
N VAL A 387 -28.85 6.58 13.58
CA VAL A 387 -28.14 7.70 12.96
C VAL A 387 -28.56 9.06 13.53
N ARG A 388 -29.71 9.14 14.18
CA ARG A 388 -30.27 10.36 14.77
C ARG A 388 -29.96 10.43 16.26
N THR A 389 -30.32 9.40 17.02
CA THR A 389 -30.28 9.41 18.48
C THR A 389 -28.96 8.89 19.04
N GLY A 390 -28.21 8.10 18.26
CA GLY A 390 -27.01 7.42 18.74
C GLY A 390 -27.28 6.24 19.68
N GLU A 391 -28.53 5.78 19.76
CA GLU A 391 -28.87 4.57 20.52
C GLU A 391 -28.32 3.32 19.84
N LEU A 392 -27.71 2.40 20.60
CA LEU A 392 -27.19 1.15 20.06
C LEU A 392 -28.35 0.25 19.62
N VAL A 393 -28.39 -0.11 18.34
CA VAL A 393 -29.44 -0.96 17.73
C VAL A 393 -29.03 -2.42 17.74
N TRP A 394 -27.81 -2.73 17.29
CA TRP A 394 -27.24 -4.07 17.31
C TRP A 394 -25.71 -4.04 17.40
N ASN A 395 -25.13 -5.15 17.84
CA ASN A 395 -23.70 -5.41 17.80
C ASN A 395 -23.40 -6.74 17.11
N TRP A 396 -22.27 -6.86 16.44
CA TRP A 396 -21.76 -8.13 15.93
C TRP A 396 -20.34 -8.34 16.44
N ASP A 397 -20.18 -9.35 17.28
CA ASP A 397 -18.90 -9.76 17.84
C ASP A 397 -18.48 -11.07 17.15
N PRO A 398 -17.35 -11.11 16.43
CA PRO A 398 -16.90 -12.32 15.77
C PRO A 398 -16.71 -13.51 16.72
N GLY A 399 -16.43 -13.27 18.01
CA GLY A 399 -16.31 -14.32 19.02
C GLY A 399 -17.65 -14.83 19.55
N ASN A 400 -18.75 -14.12 19.28
CA ASN A 400 -20.11 -14.51 19.65
C ASN A 400 -21.13 -13.98 18.63
N PRO A 401 -21.09 -14.48 17.37
CA PRO A 401 -21.70 -13.84 16.21
C PRO A 401 -23.24 -13.85 16.21
N ASP A 402 -23.86 -14.74 16.98
CA ASP A 402 -25.31 -14.88 17.04
C ASP A 402 -25.97 -13.91 18.05
N ALA A 403 -25.20 -13.45 19.04
CA ALA A 403 -25.66 -12.53 20.07
C ALA A 403 -25.62 -11.07 19.57
N THR A 404 -26.62 -10.73 18.78
CA THR A 404 -26.65 -9.43 18.06
C THR A 404 -27.34 -8.29 18.79
N GLU A 405 -28.06 -8.60 19.87
CA GLU A 405 -28.74 -7.61 20.68
C GLU A 405 -27.76 -6.83 21.56
N PRO A 406 -28.05 -5.55 21.88
CA PRO A 406 -27.26 -4.75 22.80
C PRO A 406 -26.98 -5.48 24.11
N LEU A 407 -25.71 -5.47 24.54
CA LEU A 407 -25.32 -6.12 25.77
C LEU A 407 -26.04 -5.52 27.01
N PRO A 408 -26.40 -6.35 28.00
CA PRO A 408 -26.84 -5.85 29.30
C PRO A 408 -25.77 -4.97 29.96
N ALA A 409 -26.19 -4.01 30.79
CA ALA A 409 -25.26 -3.14 31.50
C ALA A 409 -24.25 -3.96 32.33
N GLY A 410 -22.96 -3.69 32.14
CA GLY A 410 -21.85 -4.37 32.82
C GLY A 410 -21.37 -5.67 32.16
N ALA A 411 -22.04 -6.16 31.10
CA ALA A 411 -21.50 -7.22 30.27
C ALA A 411 -20.39 -6.68 29.35
N ALA A 412 -19.50 -7.58 28.91
CA ALA A 412 -18.37 -7.24 28.05
C ALA A 412 -18.38 -8.10 26.78
N TYR A 413 -17.83 -7.54 25.71
CA TYR A 413 -17.59 -8.25 24.46
C TYR A 413 -16.44 -9.26 24.62
N VAL A 414 -16.39 -10.24 23.72
CA VAL A 414 -15.31 -11.22 23.67
C VAL A 414 -14.03 -10.50 23.30
N ARG A 415 -12.95 -10.80 24.04
CA ARG A 415 -11.64 -10.17 23.87
C ARG A 415 -10.86 -10.82 22.73
N SER A 416 -9.96 -10.06 22.12
CA SER A 416 -9.07 -10.47 21.04
C SER A 416 -9.78 -11.09 19.82
N THR A 417 -10.99 -10.63 19.50
CA THR A 417 -11.70 -11.06 18.29
C THR A 417 -11.25 -10.25 17.06
N PRO A 418 -11.30 -10.81 15.83
CA PRO A 418 -10.91 -10.10 14.61
C PRO A 418 -11.54 -8.71 14.48
N ASN A 419 -10.71 -7.70 14.27
CA ASN A 419 -11.17 -6.31 14.15
C ASN A 419 -11.68 -5.98 12.74
N SER A 420 -12.18 -4.76 12.53
CA SER A 420 -12.40 -4.20 11.19
C SER A 420 -11.93 -2.76 11.21
N TRP A 421 -10.67 -2.58 10.84
CA TRP A 421 -9.99 -1.30 10.87
C TRP A 421 -10.20 -0.46 9.61
N THR A 422 -10.61 -1.10 8.51
CA THR A 422 -10.83 -0.45 7.22
C THR A 422 -12.28 0.01 7.03
N ILE A 423 -12.60 0.52 5.85
CA ILE A 423 -13.91 1.04 5.50
C ILE A 423 -14.82 -0.11 5.03
N ALA A 424 -15.98 -0.28 5.64
CA ALA A 424 -17.03 -1.18 5.19
C ALA A 424 -17.89 -0.57 4.07
N THR A 425 -18.78 -1.36 3.48
CA THR A 425 -19.71 -0.89 2.44
C THR A 425 -21.12 -1.44 2.70
N ALA A 426 -22.17 -0.68 2.41
CA ALA A 426 -23.55 -1.15 2.55
C ALA A 426 -24.31 -1.11 1.21
N ASP A 427 -25.19 -2.08 1.02
CA ASP A 427 -26.20 -2.10 -0.03
C ASP A 427 -27.58 -2.04 0.64
N GLU A 428 -28.12 -0.83 0.79
CA GLU A 428 -29.41 -0.59 1.45
C GLU A 428 -30.58 -1.27 0.71
N GLN A 429 -30.46 -1.51 -0.61
CA GLN A 429 -31.49 -2.19 -1.39
C GLN A 429 -31.57 -3.68 -1.06
N LEU A 430 -30.42 -4.30 -0.78
CA LEU A 430 -30.35 -5.68 -0.31
C LEU A 430 -30.53 -5.82 1.20
N GLY A 431 -30.47 -4.71 1.95
CA GLY A 431 -30.46 -4.71 3.41
C GLY A 431 -29.22 -5.40 3.96
N LEU A 432 -28.05 -5.18 3.33
CA LEU A 432 -26.78 -5.81 3.73
C LEU A 432 -25.70 -4.76 4.00
N VAL A 433 -24.83 -5.07 4.96
CA VAL A 433 -23.55 -4.39 5.18
C VAL A 433 -22.42 -5.41 5.09
N TYR A 434 -21.34 -5.05 4.41
CA TYR A 434 -20.18 -5.89 4.13
C TYR A 434 -18.99 -5.43 4.96
N ILE A 435 -18.59 -6.28 5.90
CA ILE A 435 -17.51 -6.04 6.86
C ILE A 435 -16.28 -6.85 6.44
N PRO A 436 -15.22 -6.19 5.95
CA PRO A 436 -13.91 -6.82 5.81
C PRO A 436 -13.23 -6.94 7.19
N THR A 437 -12.79 -8.13 7.56
CA THR A 437 -12.18 -8.37 8.88
C THR A 437 -10.66 -8.49 8.84
N GLY A 438 -10.10 -8.10 9.99
CA GLY A 438 -8.72 -8.22 10.42
C GLY A 438 -8.34 -9.63 10.88
N ASN A 439 -7.27 -9.65 11.67
CA ASN A 439 -6.81 -10.81 12.41
C ASN A 439 -7.17 -10.71 13.90
N GLN A 440 -7.20 -11.86 14.57
CA GLN A 440 -7.03 -11.89 16.03
C GLN A 440 -5.57 -11.62 16.35
N THR A 441 -5.31 -10.65 17.24
CA THR A 441 -3.97 -10.36 17.78
C THR A 441 -3.51 -11.47 18.73
N PRO A 442 -2.22 -11.89 18.69
CA PRO A 442 -1.20 -11.51 17.71
C PRO A 442 -1.37 -12.17 16.34
N ASP A 443 -0.99 -11.48 15.27
CA ASP A 443 -1.33 -11.92 13.91
C ASP A 443 -0.47 -13.09 13.45
N GLN A 444 0.80 -13.13 13.86
CA GLN A 444 1.77 -14.18 13.47
C GLN A 444 1.77 -15.41 14.39
N TRP A 445 0.82 -15.51 15.31
CA TRP A 445 0.70 -16.65 16.24
C TRP A 445 -0.76 -16.94 16.59
N GLY A 446 -1.31 -18.00 15.99
CA GLY A 446 -2.76 -18.28 15.95
C GLY A 446 -3.28 -19.27 17.00
N VAL A 447 -2.43 -19.76 17.91
CA VAL A 447 -2.76 -20.87 18.84
C VAL A 447 -4.01 -20.64 19.69
N GLN A 448 -4.30 -19.40 20.06
CA GLN A 448 -5.41 -19.06 20.96
C GLN A 448 -6.72 -18.72 20.23
N ARG A 449 -6.78 -18.89 18.90
CA ARG A 449 -8.00 -18.63 18.14
C ARG A 449 -9.04 -19.70 18.45
N SER A 450 -10.23 -19.24 18.87
CA SER A 450 -11.41 -20.09 18.97
C SER A 450 -11.92 -20.45 17.57
N PRO A 451 -12.77 -21.49 17.41
CA PRO A 451 -13.39 -21.80 16.12
C PRO A 451 -14.13 -20.61 15.50
N GLU A 452 -14.78 -19.78 16.30
CA GLU A 452 -15.53 -18.60 15.86
C GLU A 452 -14.62 -17.47 15.39
N THR A 453 -13.58 -17.15 16.16
CA THR A 453 -12.60 -16.12 15.78
C THR A 453 -11.77 -16.55 14.57
N GLU A 454 -11.43 -17.83 14.48
CA GLU A 454 -10.77 -18.43 13.31
C GLU A 454 -11.65 -18.35 12.05
N ARG A 455 -12.96 -18.59 12.18
CA ARG A 455 -13.94 -18.50 11.07
C ARG A 455 -14.04 -17.11 10.46
N PHE A 456 -13.90 -16.05 11.27
CA PHE A 456 -14.02 -14.66 10.83
C PHE A 456 -12.69 -13.93 10.71
N THR A 457 -11.56 -14.64 10.79
CA THR A 457 -10.24 -14.07 10.49
C THR A 457 -10.06 -13.93 8.98
N ALA A 458 -9.56 -12.77 8.52
CA ALA A 458 -9.30 -12.47 7.10
C ALA A 458 -10.49 -12.79 6.18
N ALA A 459 -11.70 -12.37 6.58
CA ALA A 459 -12.96 -12.74 5.95
C ALA A 459 -13.80 -11.52 5.54
N LEU A 460 -14.50 -11.63 4.41
CA LEU A 460 -15.55 -10.69 4.04
C LEU A 460 -16.88 -11.23 4.58
N VAL A 461 -17.48 -10.51 5.51
CA VAL A 461 -18.71 -10.92 6.19
C VAL A 461 -19.86 -10.01 5.77
N ALA A 462 -20.94 -10.59 5.25
CA ALA A 462 -22.18 -9.85 5.02
C ALA A 462 -23.11 -10.01 6.21
N LEU A 463 -23.46 -8.90 6.83
CA LEU A 463 -24.43 -8.82 7.91
C LEU A 463 -25.76 -8.27 7.38
N ASP A 464 -26.84 -8.76 7.95
CA ASP A 464 -28.16 -8.16 7.79
C ASP A 464 -28.16 -6.75 8.40
N LEU A 465 -28.49 -5.75 7.59
CA LEU A 465 -28.33 -4.34 7.96
C LEU A 465 -29.17 -3.96 9.18
N ALA A 466 -30.37 -4.54 9.33
CA ALA A 466 -31.29 -4.19 10.40
C ALA A 466 -30.97 -4.90 11.72
N THR A 467 -30.33 -6.07 11.67
CA THR A 467 -30.19 -6.96 12.84
C THR A 467 -28.75 -7.33 13.20
N GLY A 468 -27.77 -7.07 12.34
CA GLY A 468 -26.37 -7.47 12.55
C GLY A 468 -26.10 -8.96 12.39
N LYS A 469 -27.11 -9.77 12.02
CA LYS A 469 -26.97 -11.22 11.85
C LYS A 469 -26.17 -11.57 10.60
N VAL A 470 -25.29 -12.56 10.71
CA VAL A 470 -24.52 -13.06 9.57
C VAL A 470 -25.44 -13.66 8.50
N ARG A 471 -25.28 -13.20 7.26
CA ARG A 471 -26.03 -13.67 6.08
C ARG A 471 -25.19 -14.59 5.21
N TRP A 472 -23.91 -14.26 5.04
CA TRP A 472 -22.89 -15.10 4.43
C TRP A 472 -21.51 -14.58 4.85
N GLU A 473 -20.49 -15.44 4.80
CA GLU A 473 -19.09 -15.02 4.88
C GLU A 473 -18.25 -15.70 3.79
N PHE A 474 -17.12 -15.07 3.48
CA PHE A 474 -16.11 -15.62 2.58
C PHE A 474 -14.71 -15.38 3.16
N GLN A 475 -14.05 -16.44 3.61
CA GLN A 475 -12.69 -16.37 4.15
C GLN A 475 -11.66 -16.35 3.01
N THR A 476 -10.73 -15.40 3.05
CA THR A 476 -9.71 -15.23 2.01
C THR A 476 -8.34 -15.81 2.38
N VAL A 477 -8.12 -16.05 3.67
CA VAL A 477 -6.94 -16.76 4.18
C VAL A 477 -7.39 -17.66 5.34
N HIS A 478 -7.13 -18.96 5.21
CA HIS A 478 -7.32 -19.92 6.29
C HIS A 478 -6.16 -19.80 7.27
N HIS A 479 -6.45 -19.68 8.57
CA HIS A 479 -5.45 -19.58 9.63
C HIS A 479 -4.32 -18.62 9.30
N ASP A 480 -4.66 -17.33 9.18
CA ASP A 480 -3.70 -16.30 8.78
C ASP A 480 -2.58 -16.15 9.81
N LEU A 481 -1.34 -16.34 9.38
CA LEU A 481 -0.13 -16.11 10.18
C LEU A 481 0.76 -15.04 9.54
N TRP A 482 0.25 -14.32 8.53
CA TRP A 482 1.04 -13.47 7.64
C TRP A 482 0.63 -12.01 7.68
N ASP A 483 -0.35 -11.67 8.51
CA ASP A 483 -0.97 -10.34 8.49
C ASP A 483 -1.49 -10.02 7.07
N ARG A 484 -2.35 -10.93 6.59
CA ARG A 484 -3.06 -10.89 5.30
C ARG A 484 -4.56 -10.73 5.53
N ASP A 485 -4.92 -9.82 6.42
CA ASP A 485 -6.30 -9.38 6.58
C ASP A 485 -6.88 -8.76 5.29
N LEU A 486 -8.14 -8.34 5.36
CA LEU A 486 -8.80 -7.61 4.29
C LEU A 486 -8.67 -6.10 4.50
N PRO A 487 -7.68 -5.43 3.88
CA PRO A 487 -7.45 -4.02 4.12
C PRO A 487 -8.36 -3.17 3.25
N SER A 488 -8.81 -3.63 2.09
CA SER A 488 -9.48 -2.79 1.09
C SER A 488 -10.96 -2.63 1.38
N GLN A 489 -11.50 -1.42 1.18
CA GLN A 489 -12.95 -1.23 1.11
C GLN A 489 -13.55 -2.09 -0.03
N PRO A 490 -14.55 -2.95 0.24
CA PRO A 490 -15.22 -3.72 -0.79
C PRO A 490 -15.96 -2.82 -1.77
N THR A 491 -15.81 -3.06 -3.08
CA THR A 491 -16.42 -2.24 -4.14
C THR A 491 -17.63 -2.94 -4.76
N LEU A 492 -18.79 -2.29 -4.80
CA LEU A 492 -20.01 -2.82 -5.40
C LEU A 492 -20.09 -2.44 -6.88
N VAL A 493 -20.37 -3.41 -7.74
CA VAL A 493 -20.54 -3.17 -9.18
C VAL A 493 -21.53 -4.17 -9.77
N ASP A 494 -22.36 -3.71 -10.71
CA ASP A 494 -23.21 -4.60 -11.50
C ASP A 494 -22.48 -4.95 -12.79
N ILE A 495 -21.96 -6.18 -12.84
CA ILE A 495 -21.10 -6.66 -13.92
C ILE A 495 -21.95 -7.13 -15.09
N ASP A 496 -21.54 -6.73 -16.30
CA ASP A 496 -22.14 -7.23 -17.54
C ASP A 496 -21.82 -8.71 -17.73
N GLY A 497 -22.85 -9.55 -17.62
CA GLY A 497 -22.78 -10.97 -17.94
C GLY A 497 -22.68 -11.22 -19.44
N PRO A 498 -22.16 -12.39 -19.87
CA PRO A 498 -22.02 -12.72 -21.30
C PRO A 498 -23.35 -12.76 -22.07
N GLN A 499 -24.48 -12.93 -21.38
CA GLN A 499 -25.82 -13.02 -21.96
C GLN A 499 -26.59 -11.69 -21.85
N GLY A 500 -25.94 -10.60 -21.41
CA GLY A 500 -26.55 -9.29 -21.23
C GLY A 500 -27.31 -9.13 -19.90
N ASP A 501 -27.26 -10.12 -19.02
CA ASP A 501 -27.71 -10.02 -17.64
C ASP A 501 -26.73 -9.20 -16.79
N LYS A 502 -27.23 -8.57 -15.73
CA LYS A 502 -26.41 -7.84 -14.75
C LYS A 502 -26.24 -8.70 -13.51
N VAL A 503 -25.00 -9.01 -13.16
CA VAL A 503 -24.69 -9.75 -11.94
C VAL A 503 -24.30 -8.76 -10.85
N PRO A 504 -25.03 -8.70 -9.71
CA PRO A 504 -24.68 -7.82 -8.62
C PRO A 504 -23.44 -8.36 -7.91
N ALA A 505 -22.29 -7.76 -8.21
CA ALA A 505 -20.99 -8.20 -7.70
C ALA A 505 -20.47 -7.28 -6.59
N ILE A 506 -19.58 -7.85 -5.80
CA ILE A 506 -18.69 -7.17 -4.85
C ILE A 506 -17.26 -7.62 -5.17
N ILE A 507 -16.34 -6.66 -5.26
CA ILE A 507 -14.91 -6.92 -5.50
C ILE A 507 -14.16 -6.63 -4.21
N GLN A 508 -13.50 -7.67 -3.67
CA GLN A 508 -12.62 -7.58 -2.52
C GLN A 508 -11.16 -7.74 -2.96
N ALA A 509 -10.39 -6.66 -2.86
CA ALA A 509 -8.95 -6.68 -3.07
C ALA A 509 -8.21 -7.03 -1.76
N THR A 510 -7.16 -7.83 -1.86
CA THR A 510 -6.47 -8.42 -0.69
C THR A 510 -4.99 -8.06 -0.62
N LYS A 511 -4.37 -8.18 0.57
CA LYS A 511 -2.92 -8.00 0.76
C LYS A 511 -2.10 -8.99 -0.08
N ARG A 512 -2.63 -10.16 -0.42
CA ARG A 512 -1.94 -11.11 -1.30
C ARG A 512 -1.96 -10.69 -2.78
N GLY A 513 -2.97 -9.93 -3.20
CA GLY A 513 -3.16 -9.52 -4.60
C GLY A 513 -4.29 -10.25 -5.31
N ASP A 514 -4.93 -11.22 -4.67
CA ASP A 514 -6.16 -11.82 -5.16
C ASP A 514 -7.28 -10.77 -5.19
N LEU A 515 -8.07 -10.79 -6.26
CA LEU A 515 -9.32 -10.03 -6.37
C LEU A 515 -10.47 -11.03 -6.33
N PHE A 516 -11.12 -11.14 -5.17
CA PHE A 516 -12.30 -11.99 -5.03
C PHE A 516 -13.52 -11.24 -5.54
N VAL A 517 -14.07 -11.71 -6.66
CA VAL A 517 -15.30 -11.17 -7.27
C VAL A 517 -16.43 -12.11 -6.91
N LEU A 518 -17.32 -11.68 -6.02
CA LEU A 518 -18.39 -12.50 -5.45
C LEU A 518 -19.76 -11.92 -5.82
N ASP A 519 -20.79 -12.76 -5.90
CA ASP A 519 -22.18 -12.30 -5.93
C ASP A 519 -22.53 -11.73 -4.55
N ARG A 520 -22.76 -10.42 -4.49
CA ARG A 520 -22.90 -9.69 -3.22
C ARG A 520 -24.14 -10.08 -2.41
N ARG A 521 -25.08 -10.82 -2.99
CA ARG A 521 -26.26 -11.36 -2.29
C ARG A 521 -25.94 -12.64 -1.52
N THR A 522 -24.95 -13.41 -1.97
CA THR A 522 -24.73 -14.78 -1.51
C THR A 522 -23.29 -15.12 -1.11
N GLY A 523 -22.32 -14.27 -1.43
CA GLY A 523 -20.89 -14.53 -1.19
C GLY A 523 -20.28 -15.56 -2.15
N LYS A 524 -21.06 -16.10 -3.11
CA LYS A 524 -20.57 -17.11 -4.06
C LYS A 524 -19.63 -16.49 -5.09
N PRO A 525 -18.48 -17.12 -5.40
CA PRO A 525 -17.56 -16.60 -6.41
C PRO A 525 -18.19 -16.52 -7.81
N ILE A 526 -18.07 -15.34 -8.43
CA ILE A 526 -18.35 -15.12 -9.87
C ILE A 526 -17.11 -15.48 -10.68
N VAL A 527 -15.94 -15.05 -10.20
CA VAL A 527 -14.64 -15.49 -10.71
C VAL A 527 -14.25 -16.79 -10.00
N PRO A 528 -13.78 -17.83 -10.70
CA PRO A 528 -13.41 -19.09 -10.07
C PRO A 528 -12.40 -18.92 -8.94
N VAL A 529 -12.64 -19.63 -7.84
CA VAL A 529 -11.72 -19.74 -6.69
C VAL A 529 -11.30 -21.19 -6.54
N THR A 530 -10.00 -21.43 -6.37
CA THR A 530 -9.42 -22.77 -6.19
C THR A 530 -8.56 -22.82 -4.94
N GLU A 531 -8.61 -23.95 -4.23
CA GLU A 531 -7.68 -24.27 -3.14
C GLU A 531 -6.33 -24.72 -3.69
N ILE A 532 -5.25 -24.06 -3.26
CA ILE A 532 -3.88 -24.48 -3.59
C ILE A 532 -3.14 -24.98 -2.33
N PRO A 533 -2.27 -25.99 -2.42
CA PRO A 533 -1.41 -26.38 -1.31
C PRO A 533 -0.39 -25.28 -1.01
N VAL A 534 -0.08 -25.10 0.27
CA VAL A 534 0.86 -24.06 0.74
C VAL A 534 1.95 -24.66 1.65
N PRO A 535 3.10 -23.98 1.84
CA PRO A 535 4.14 -24.42 2.77
C PRO A 535 3.59 -24.73 4.16
N GLN A 536 4.17 -25.74 4.81
CA GLN A 536 3.69 -26.26 6.10
C GLN A 536 4.74 -26.12 7.20
N GLY A 537 4.32 -26.29 8.46
CA GLY A 537 5.22 -26.34 9.61
C GLY A 537 5.38 -24.99 10.28
N ALA A 538 4.34 -24.59 11.02
CA ALA A 538 4.41 -23.48 11.96
C ALA A 538 5.31 -23.84 13.17
N VAL A 539 5.48 -22.89 14.09
CA VAL A 539 6.17 -23.12 15.36
C VAL A 539 5.43 -24.10 16.26
N GLU A 540 6.10 -24.59 17.30
CA GLU A 540 5.52 -25.55 18.24
C GLU A 540 4.22 -25.03 18.86
N GLY A 541 3.18 -25.87 18.84
CA GLY A 541 1.85 -25.55 19.35
C GLY A 541 0.92 -24.87 18.36
N ASP A 542 1.45 -24.35 17.25
CA ASP A 542 0.67 -23.71 16.18
C ASP A 542 0.59 -24.60 14.92
N PHE A 543 -0.20 -24.20 13.93
CA PHE A 543 -0.34 -24.97 12.69
C PHE A 543 -0.42 -24.07 11.45
N THR A 544 -0.33 -24.68 10.27
CA THR A 544 -0.62 -24.03 8.98
C THR A 544 -1.80 -24.72 8.35
N ALA A 545 -2.70 -23.96 7.71
CA ALA A 545 -3.75 -24.56 6.91
C ALA A 545 -3.15 -25.38 5.74
N PRO A 546 -3.71 -26.55 5.37
CA PRO A 546 -3.17 -27.36 4.27
C PRO A 546 -3.25 -26.68 2.90
N THR A 547 -4.28 -25.85 2.71
CA THR A 547 -4.55 -25.13 1.47
C THR A 547 -4.97 -23.69 1.74
N GLN A 548 -4.95 -22.87 0.69
CA GLN A 548 -5.45 -21.50 0.69
C GLN A 548 -6.29 -21.23 -0.57
N PRO A 549 -7.37 -20.43 -0.47
CA PRO A 549 -8.15 -20.03 -1.62
C PRO A 549 -7.36 -19.05 -2.50
N VAL A 550 -7.50 -19.18 -3.82
CA VAL A 550 -6.88 -18.32 -4.83
C VAL A 550 -7.92 -17.92 -5.86
N SER A 551 -8.00 -16.64 -6.18
CA SER A 551 -8.87 -16.15 -7.26
C SER A 551 -8.19 -16.33 -8.61
N ALA A 552 -8.96 -16.72 -9.63
CA ALA A 552 -8.46 -16.73 -11.01
C ALA A 552 -8.11 -15.32 -11.55
N LEU A 553 -8.65 -14.27 -10.91
CA LEU A 553 -8.22 -12.89 -11.14
C LEU A 553 -7.32 -12.47 -9.97
N SER A 554 -6.01 -12.48 -10.19
CA SER A 554 -5.02 -12.22 -9.16
C SER A 554 -3.81 -11.48 -9.68
N TYR A 555 -3.27 -10.62 -8.83
CA TYR A 555 -1.98 -9.96 -8.96
C TYR A 555 -0.90 -10.62 -8.08
N ALA A 556 -1.22 -11.73 -7.40
CA ALA A 556 -0.24 -12.48 -6.65
C ALA A 556 0.92 -12.94 -7.57
N PRO A 557 2.17 -12.90 -7.09
CA PRO A 557 3.32 -13.39 -7.87
C PRO A 557 3.12 -14.84 -8.30
N THR A 558 3.28 -15.12 -9.59
CA THR A 558 3.11 -16.48 -10.14
C THR A 558 4.28 -17.41 -9.81
N GLU A 559 5.44 -16.85 -9.47
CA GLU A 559 6.66 -17.58 -9.14
C GLU A 559 7.22 -17.06 -7.81
N PRO A 560 7.78 -17.94 -6.96
CA PRO A 560 8.43 -17.53 -5.73
C PRO A 560 9.74 -16.78 -6.02
N LEU A 561 10.13 -15.88 -5.12
CA LEU A 561 11.45 -15.26 -5.13
C LEU A 561 12.57 -16.30 -5.02
N ARG A 562 13.67 -16.03 -5.71
CA ARG A 562 14.89 -16.83 -5.72
C ARG A 562 16.07 -15.94 -5.38
N GLU A 563 17.20 -16.56 -5.04
CA GLU A 563 18.44 -15.82 -4.76
C GLU A 563 18.84 -14.87 -5.90
N ARG A 564 18.55 -15.23 -7.15
CA ARG A 564 18.82 -14.37 -8.32
C ARG A 564 17.97 -13.10 -8.35
N ASP A 565 16.81 -13.09 -7.70
CA ASP A 565 15.91 -11.93 -7.67
C ASP A 565 16.35 -10.92 -6.60
N MET A 566 17.44 -11.24 -5.88
CA MET A 566 18.10 -10.32 -4.97
C MET A 566 18.83 -9.24 -5.76
N TRP A 567 18.48 -8.01 -5.44
CA TRP A 567 19.07 -6.78 -5.94
C TRP A 567 20.11 -6.28 -4.94
N GLY A 568 20.11 -5.00 -4.59
CA GLY A 568 21.20 -4.31 -3.90
C GLY A 568 21.84 -3.31 -4.86
N GLY A 569 22.16 -2.12 -4.36
CA GLY A 569 22.61 -1.00 -5.20
C GLY A 569 24.01 -1.18 -5.82
N THR A 570 24.74 -2.22 -5.41
CA THR A 570 26.10 -2.58 -5.87
C THR A 570 26.31 -4.10 -5.80
N PRO A 571 27.37 -4.67 -6.41
CA PRO A 571 27.64 -6.11 -6.28
C PRO A 571 27.88 -6.57 -4.84
N LEU A 572 28.45 -5.72 -3.97
CA LEU A 572 28.68 -6.04 -2.57
C LEU A 572 27.36 -6.03 -1.77
N ASP A 573 26.53 -5.03 -2.03
CA ASP A 573 25.19 -4.94 -1.44
C ASP A 573 24.33 -6.14 -1.85
N GLN A 574 24.44 -6.51 -3.14
CA GLN A 574 23.76 -7.68 -3.67
C GLN A 574 24.23 -8.99 -3.06
N LEU A 575 25.54 -9.16 -2.86
CA LEU A 575 26.07 -10.31 -2.12
C LEU A 575 25.46 -10.40 -0.72
N ILE A 576 25.36 -9.28 0.00
CA ILE A 576 24.77 -9.24 1.33
C ILE A 576 23.28 -9.62 1.28
N CYS A 577 22.51 -9.05 0.36
CA CYS A 577 21.09 -9.40 0.19
C CYS A 577 20.87 -10.89 -0.10
N ARG A 578 21.74 -11.51 -0.90
CA ARG A 578 21.70 -12.95 -1.15
C ARG A 578 22.03 -13.78 0.08
N ILE A 579 23.02 -13.36 0.86
CA ILE A 579 23.36 -14.00 2.13
C ILE A 579 22.15 -13.91 3.08
N GLN A 580 21.53 -12.74 3.20
CA GLN A 580 20.35 -12.58 4.05
C GLN A 580 19.19 -13.46 3.58
N PHE A 581 18.88 -13.46 2.28
CA PHE A 581 17.84 -14.33 1.70
C PHE A 581 18.08 -15.82 2.04
N ARG A 582 19.31 -16.30 1.89
CA ARG A 582 19.66 -17.70 2.20
C ARG A 582 19.65 -18.04 3.69
N LYS A 583 19.71 -17.04 4.57
CA LYS A 583 19.56 -17.23 6.01
C LYS A 583 18.11 -17.31 6.46
N LEU A 584 17.18 -16.80 5.65
CA LEU A 584 15.75 -16.83 5.95
C LEU A 584 15.11 -18.11 5.42
N ARG A 585 14.01 -18.51 6.06
CA ARG A 585 13.12 -19.53 5.52
C ARG A 585 12.25 -18.91 4.42
N TYR A 586 12.27 -19.50 3.23
CA TYR A 586 11.38 -19.12 2.13
C TYR A 586 11.15 -20.30 1.20
N GLU A 587 9.96 -20.85 1.26
CA GLU A 587 9.48 -21.98 0.45
C GLU A 587 8.48 -21.51 -0.63
N GLY A 588 8.24 -20.20 -0.69
CA GLY A 588 7.28 -19.54 -1.56
C GLY A 588 6.22 -18.77 -0.79
N ASP A 589 5.15 -18.41 -1.48
CA ASP A 589 3.98 -17.77 -0.89
C ASP A 589 3.46 -18.60 0.31
N PHE A 590 2.97 -17.93 1.36
CA PHE A 590 2.54 -18.56 2.63
C PHE A 590 3.61 -19.37 3.37
N THR A 591 4.90 -19.05 3.23
CA THR A 591 5.92 -19.55 4.17
C THR A 591 5.59 -19.03 5.59
N PRO A 592 5.30 -19.88 6.60
CA PRO A 592 4.88 -19.39 7.91
C PRO A 592 6.03 -18.69 8.65
N PRO A 593 5.74 -17.76 9.57
CA PRO A 593 6.73 -17.19 10.48
C PRO A 593 7.53 -18.26 11.22
N SER A 594 8.80 -17.98 11.52
CA SER A 594 9.69 -18.94 12.17
C SER A 594 10.73 -18.26 13.07
N GLU A 595 11.35 -19.04 13.96
CA GLU A 595 12.44 -18.59 14.82
C GLU A 595 13.72 -18.22 14.02
N GLN A 596 13.93 -18.89 12.88
CA GLN A 596 14.99 -18.56 11.92
C GLN A 596 14.75 -17.19 11.24
N GLY A 597 13.48 -16.77 11.15
CA GLY A 597 13.02 -15.67 10.32
C GLY A 597 12.56 -16.18 8.96
N SER A 598 11.39 -15.73 8.54
CA SER A 598 10.77 -16.09 7.27
C SER A 598 10.62 -14.86 6.38
N LEU A 599 10.79 -15.05 5.07
CA LEU A 599 10.49 -14.02 4.09
C LEU A 599 9.00 -14.09 3.71
N ILE A 600 8.30 -12.97 3.80
CA ILE A 600 6.89 -12.83 3.42
C ILE A 600 6.83 -12.02 2.13
N TYR A 601 6.29 -12.61 1.06
CA TYR A 601 6.17 -11.98 -0.25
C TYR A 601 4.90 -12.44 -0.99
N PRO A 602 4.00 -11.52 -1.42
CA PRO A 602 3.98 -10.08 -1.08
C PRO A 602 3.94 -9.86 0.44
N GLY A 603 4.63 -8.83 0.92
CA GLY A 603 4.78 -8.54 2.35
C GLY A 603 3.55 -7.89 2.98
N ASN A 604 3.65 -7.51 4.26
CA ASN A 604 2.55 -7.04 5.12
C ASN A 604 1.81 -5.79 4.62
N VAL A 605 2.51 -4.88 3.92
CA VAL A 605 1.87 -3.74 3.23
C VAL A 605 0.85 -4.22 2.20
N GLY A 606 1.03 -5.42 1.67
CA GLY A 606 0.15 -6.05 0.71
C GLY A 606 0.26 -5.49 -0.70
N THR A 607 -0.26 -6.27 -1.64
CA THR A 607 -0.44 -5.88 -3.03
C THR A 607 -1.49 -4.79 -3.14
N PHE A 608 -2.63 -4.95 -2.47
CA PHE A 608 -3.64 -3.90 -2.28
C PHE A 608 -3.83 -3.65 -0.78
N ASN A 609 -4.14 -2.40 -0.43
CA ASN A 609 -4.32 -1.96 0.97
C ASN A 609 -5.58 -1.07 1.10
N TRP A 610 -5.75 -0.35 2.22
CA TRP A 610 -6.94 0.44 2.60
C TRP A 610 -7.46 1.45 1.58
N SER A 611 -6.58 1.87 0.68
CA SER A 611 -6.92 2.72 -0.45
C SER A 611 -7.88 2.08 -1.45
N SER A 612 -7.94 0.74 -1.49
CA SER A 612 -8.72 -0.06 -2.44
C SER A 612 -8.45 0.31 -3.91
N LEU A 613 -9.36 -0.07 -4.80
CA LEU A 613 -9.32 0.13 -6.25
C LEU A 613 -10.46 1.05 -6.71
N ALA A 614 -10.39 1.53 -7.97
CA ALA A 614 -11.45 2.31 -8.60
C ALA A 614 -12.11 1.51 -9.73
N VAL A 615 -13.41 1.64 -9.90
CA VAL A 615 -14.19 0.94 -10.92
C VAL A 615 -14.96 1.96 -11.75
N ASP A 616 -14.85 1.89 -13.07
CA ASP A 616 -15.76 2.58 -13.97
C ASP A 616 -16.93 1.61 -14.28
N PRO A 617 -18.11 1.80 -13.67
CA PRO A 617 -19.24 0.90 -13.85
C PRO A 617 -19.87 1.02 -15.25
N VAL A 618 -19.61 2.10 -15.97
CA VAL A 618 -20.14 2.34 -17.33
C VAL A 618 -19.29 1.60 -18.35
N ARG A 619 -17.97 1.77 -18.29
CA ARG A 619 -17.01 1.13 -19.20
C ARG A 619 -16.67 -0.31 -18.81
N GLN A 620 -17.07 -0.74 -17.62
CA GLN A 620 -16.82 -2.07 -17.07
C GLN A 620 -15.33 -2.38 -17.00
N LEU A 621 -14.60 -1.48 -16.37
CA LEU A 621 -13.16 -1.63 -16.13
C LEU A 621 -12.83 -1.24 -14.69
N MET A 622 -11.72 -1.79 -14.19
CA MET A 622 -11.15 -1.46 -12.89
C MET A 622 -9.76 -0.85 -13.10
N PHE A 623 -9.42 0.14 -12.28
CA PHE A 623 -8.08 0.72 -12.16
C PHE A 623 -7.52 0.43 -10.76
N GLY A 624 -6.31 -0.10 -10.68
CA GLY A 624 -5.67 -0.51 -9.42
C GLY A 624 -4.19 -0.15 -9.35
N THR A 625 -3.62 -0.27 -8.15
CA THR A 625 -2.24 0.12 -7.84
C THR A 625 -1.49 -0.97 -7.06
N PRO A 626 -1.13 -2.10 -7.69
CA PRO A 626 -0.52 -3.21 -6.97
C PRO A 626 0.91 -2.90 -6.53
N ASN A 627 1.25 -3.29 -5.30
CA ASN A 627 2.57 -3.13 -4.68
C ASN A 627 3.25 -4.49 -4.42
N TYR A 628 4.58 -4.54 -4.47
CA TYR A 628 5.36 -5.77 -4.31
C TYR A 628 6.62 -5.52 -3.49
N LEU A 629 6.46 -5.45 -2.17
CA LEU A 629 7.58 -5.29 -1.24
C LEU A 629 7.66 -6.51 -0.32
N ALA A 630 8.81 -7.18 -0.29
CA ALA A 630 9.06 -8.30 0.61
C ALA A 630 9.32 -7.82 2.05
N PHE A 631 8.82 -8.58 3.02
CA PHE A 631 8.99 -8.36 4.46
C PHE A 631 9.68 -9.54 5.11
N VAL A 632 10.30 -9.31 6.26
CA VAL A 632 10.83 -10.35 7.14
C VAL A 632 9.93 -10.44 8.37
N SER A 633 9.50 -11.66 8.68
CA SER A 633 8.80 -11.98 9.93
C SER A 633 9.61 -13.00 10.72
N LYS A 634 10.09 -12.60 11.91
CA LYS A 634 10.89 -13.46 12.77
C LYS A 634 10.27 -13.55 14.15
N LEU A 635 9.93 -14.76 14.57
CA LEU A 635 9.52 -15.04 15.93
C LEU A 635 10.77 -15.09 16.82
N VAL A 636 10.74 -14.37 17.94
CA VAL A 636 11.85 -14.31 18.90
C VAL A 636 11.33 -14.83 20.23
N LYS A 637 11.96 -15.87 20.78
CA LYS A 637 11.53 -16.42 22.06
C LYS A 637 11.70 -15.39 23.16
N ARG A 638 10.73 -15.32 24.06
CA ARG A 638 10.72 -14.30 25.12
C ARG A 638 11.89 -14.45 26.10
N ASP A 639 12.38 -15.66 26.34
CA ASP A 639 13.53 -15.93 27.22
C ASP A 639 14.89 -15.51 26.63
N GLU A 640 14.94 -15.16 25.34
CA GLU A 640 16.13 -14.66 24.65
C GLU A 640 16.27 -13.12 24.70
N ILE A 641 15.29 -12.41 25.27
CA ILE A 641 15.19 -10.94 25.23
C ILE A 641 15.36 -10.36 26.64
N ASP A 642 16.08 -9.23 26.76
CA ASP A 642 16.15 -8.47 28.02
C ASP A 642 14.76 -7.91 28.36
N VAL A 643 14.31 -8.09 29.61
CA VAL A 643 13.04 -7.58 30.17
C VAL A 643 12.80 -6.10 29.85
N LYS A 644 13.86 -5.30 29.68
CA LYS A 644 13.77 -3.87 29.30
C LYS A 644 13.28 -3.62 27.87
N GLU A 645 13.39 -4.59 26.97
CA GLU A 645 12.92 -4.52 25.59
C GLU A 645 11.52 -5.11 25.41
N GLU A 646 11.01 -5.87 26.38
CA GLU A 646 9.67 -6.51 26.32
C GLU A 646 8.51 -5.52 26.19
N HIS A 647 8.69 -4.28 26.65
CA HIS A 647 7.69 -3.20 26.58
C HIS A 647 8.08 -2.10 25.61
N ARG A 648 9.19 -2.25 24.88
CA ARG A 648 9.63 -1.32 23.83
C ARG A 648 9.17 -1.88 22.49
N GLY A 649 8.09 -1.33 21.99
CA GLY A 649 7.48 -1.79 20.76
C GLY A 649 6.14 -1.13 20.64
N GLY A 650 5.71 -0.95 19.40
CA GLY A 650 4.46 -0.29 19.18
C GLY A 650 4.30 0.51 17.90
N GLY A 651 4.73 -0.07 16.79
CA GLY A 651 4.40 0.44 15.47
C GLY A 651 4.22 -0.73 14.54
N GLU A 652 3.94 -0.49 13.28
CA GLU A 652 3.78 -1.54 12.26
C GLU A 652 5.09 -2.26 11.89
N VAL A 653 6.23 -1.82 12.44
CA VAL A 653 7.58 -2.36 12.16
C VAL A 653 8.42 -2.44 13.43
N GLY A 654 9.43 -3.32 13.40
CA GLY A 654 10.33 -3.58 14.51
C GLY A 654 9.86 -4.76 15.37
N LEU A 655 10.39 -4.83 16.60
CA LEU A 655 10.06 -5.86 17.57
C LEU A 655 8.74 -5.52 18.27
N GLN A 656 7.76 -6.41 18.15
CA GLN A 656 6.44 -6.30 18.76
C GLN A 656 6.32 -7.18 20.00
N PRO A 657 5.61 -6.71 21.04
CA PRO A 657 5.66 -7.32 22.36
C PRO A 657 4.87 -8.63 22.49
N ASN A 658 3.77 -8.83 21.76
CA ASN A 658 2.91 -10.02 21.83
C ASN A 658 2.65 -10.48 23.28
N LEU A 659 2.32 -9.57 24.20
CA LEU A 659 2.22 -9.89 25.63
C LEU A 659 1.32 -11.11 25.88
N GLY A 660 1.80 -12.04 26.70
CA GLY A 660 1.11 -13.32 26.97
C GLY A 660 1.42 -14.47 25.99
N ALA A 661 2.05 -14.19 24.83
CA ALA A 661 2.55 -15.23 23.92
C ALA A 661 3.99 -15.66 24.28
N PRO A 662 4.41 -16.90 23.94
CA PRO A 662 5.78 -17.37 24.14
C PRO A 662 6.81 -16.69 23.22
N TYR A 663 6.34 -16.00 22.17
CA TYR A 663 7.16 -15.32 21.19
C TYR A 663 6.82 -13.83 21.11
N MET A 664 7.85 -12.99 21.01
CA MET A 664 7.77 -11.66 20.39
C MET A 664 7.92 -11.82 18.87
N VAL A 665 7.54 -10.82 18.07
CA VAL A 665 7.69 -10.87 16.61
C VAL A 665 8.44 -9.65 16.11
N HIS A 666 9.50 -9.87 15.32
CA HIS A 666 10.20 -8.81 14.62
C HIS A 666 9.70 -8.75 13.17
N LEU A 667 9.10 -7.61 12.80
CA LEU A 667 8.56 -7.33 11.47
C LEU A 667 9.34 -6.20 10.80
N GLY A 668 9.56 -6.28 9.50
CA GLY A 668 10.11 -5.15 8.76
C GLY A 668 10.34 -5.44 7.29
N PRO A 669 10.48 -4.38 6.46
CA PRO A 669 10.80 -4.55 5.06
C PRO A 669 12.14 -5.28 4.90
N PHE A 670 12.25 -6.09 3.85
CA PHE A 670 13.47 -6.83 3.57
C PHE A 670 14.51 -5.92 2.90
N MET A 671 15.35 -5.31 3.73
CA MET A 671 16.27 -4.24 3.35
C MET A 671 17.74 -4.65 3.49
N SER A 672 18.58 -4.04 2.67
CA SER A 672 20.04 -4.12 2.77
C SER A 672 20.57 -3.20 3.89
N PRO A 673 21.83 -3.37 4.34
CA PRO A 673 22.41 -2.52 5.38
C PRO A 673 22.48 -1.03 5.03
N VAL A 674 22.38 -0.69 3.74
CA VAL A 674 22.36 0.72 3.26
C VAL A 674 20.94 1.26 3.09
N GLY A 675 19.90 0.51 3.48
CA GLY A 675 18.51 0.96 3.45
C GLY A 675 17.83 0.87 2.08
N LEU A 676 18.29 -0.01 1.20
CA LEU A 676 17.62 -0.31 -0.08
C LEU A 676 16.88 -1.66 0.00
N PRO A 677 15.73 -1.85 -0.66
CA PRO A 677 15.09 -3.16 -0.71
C PRO A 677 16.02 -4.22 -1.31
N CYS A 678 16.14 -5.36 -0.65
CA CYS A 678 16.94 -6.47 -1.15
C CYS A 678 16.27 -7.19 -2.33
N GLN A 679 14.95 -7.11 -2.44
CA GLN A 679 14.20 -7.58 -3.61
C GLN A 679 14.35 -6.59 -4.77
N THR A 680 14.56 -7.09 -5.98
CA THR A 680 14.64 -6.24 -7.18
C THR A 680 13.36 -5.45 -7.46
N PRO A 681 13.45 -4.17 -7.91
CA PRO A 681 12.31 -3.44 -8.42
C PRO A 681 11.82 -4.04 -9.76
N PRO A 682 10.56 -3.77 -10.16
CA PRO A 682 9.65 -2.76 -9.60
C PRO A 682 8.85 -3.19 -8.37
N TRP A 683 8.59 -2.24 -7.48
CA TRP A 683 7.85 -2.44 -6.23
C TRP A 683 6.44 -1.84 -6.24
N GLY A 684 6.07 -1.07 -7.26
CA GLY A 684 4.76 -0.47 -7.39
C GLY A 684 4.36 -0.19 -8.83
N TYR A 685 3.07 -0.40 -9.11
CA TYR A 685 2.51 -0.34 -10.45
C TYR A 685 1.17 0.42 -10.47
N VAL A 686 0.73 0.76 -11.67
CA VAL A 686 -0.67 1.02 -12.03
C VAL A 686 -1.14 -0.06 -13.01
N THR A 687 -2.41 -0.42 -12.95
CA THR A 687 -2.99 -1.45 -13.83
C THR A 687 -4.45 -1.19 -14.12
N ALA A 688 -4.97 -1.78 -15.20
CA ALA A 688 -6.40 -1.92 -15.41
C ALA A 688 -6.83 -3.34 -15.73
N VAL A 689 -8.03 -3.70 -15.30
CA VAL A 689 -8.72 -4.97 -15.56
C VAL A 689 -9.98 -4.70 -16.37
N ASP A 690 -10.24 -5.54 -17.36
CA ASP A 690 -11.54 -5.62 -18.04
C ASP A 690 -12.50 -6.47 -17.19
N LEU A 691 -13.57 -5.87 -16.67
CA LEU A 691 -14.55 -6.57 -15.81
C LEU A 691 -15.47 -7.50 -16.61
N ARG A 692 -15.52 -7.40 -17.95
CA ARG A 692 -16.28 -8.33 -18.79
C ARG A 692 -15.52 -9.62 -19.06
N THR A 693 -14.19 -9.53 -19.14
CA THR A 693 -13.32 -10.69 -19.43
C THR A 693 -12.55 -11.20 -18.23
N MET A 694 -12.55 -10.44 -17.12
CA MET A 694 -11.82 -10.70 -15.87
C MET A 694 -10.32 -10.86 -16.11
N LYS A 695 -9.73 -9.98 -16.93
CA LYS A 695 -8.30 -10.02 -17.27
C LYS A 695 -7.64 -8.65 -17.15
N PRO A 696 -6.39 -8.58 -16.65
CA PRO A 696 -5.58 -7.38 -16.79
C PRO A 696 -5.38 -7.04 -18.27
N VAL A 697 -5.59 -5.77 -18.63
CA VAL A 697 -5.40 -5.25 -19.99
C VAL A 697 -4.01 -4.62 -20.13
N TRP A 698 -3.60 -3.85 -19.12
CA TRP A 698 -2.28 -3.24 -19.07
C TRP A 698 -1.80 -3.10 -17.63
N MET A 699 -0.47 -3.00 -17.45
CA MET A 699 0.18 -2.79 -16.16
C MET A 699 1.54 -2.11 -16.38
N HIS A 700 1.80 -1.01 -15.69
CA HIS A 700 3.02 -0.20 -15.84
C HIS A 700 3.60 0.20 -14.49
N LYS A 701 4.93 0.40 -14.45
CA LYS A 701 5.66 0.88 -13.26
C LYS A 701 5.14 2.26 -12.85
N ASN A 702 5.01 2.49 -11.55
CA ASN A 702 4.48 3.75 -11.02
C ASN A 702 5.50 4.47 -10.12
N GLY A 703 5.77 5.74 -10.40
CA GLY A 703 6.62 6.60 -9.57
C GLY A 703 8.13 6.37 -9.71
N THR A 704 8.88 7.22 -9.00
CA THR A 704 10.34 7.33 -9.12
C THR A 704 11.04 7.30 -7.77
N SER A 705 12.37 7.13 -7.80
CA SER A 705 13.23 7.13 -6.61
C SER A 705 13.58 8.52 -6.07
N ARG A 706 12.90 9.59 -6.51
CA ARG A 706 13.33 10.98 -6.33
C ARG A 706 13.56 11.39 -4.87
N ASP A 707 12.66 10.98 -3.98
CA ASP A 707 12.59 11.46 -2.59
C ASP A 707 12.97 10.37 -1.56
N ASN A 708 13.34 9.18 -2.04
CA ASN A 708 13.71 8.02 -1.21
C ASN A 708 15.07 7.41 -1.59
N ALA A 709 15.82 8.02 -2.52
CA ALA A 709 17.19 7.63 -2.84
C ALA A 709 18.10 8.87 -3.03
N PRO A 710 19.40 8.80 -2.67
CA PRO A 710 20.29 9.97 -2.63
C PRO A 710 20.74 10.51 -4.01
N PHE A 711 20.29 9.93 -5.13
CA PHE A 711 20.81 10.22 -6.48
C PHE A 711 19.69 10.50 -7.52
N ILE A 712 20.05 10.48 -8.80
CA ILE A 712 19.18 10.74 -9.97
C ILE A 712 17.83 10.01 -9.83
N PRO A 713 16.68 10.68 -10.06
CA PRO A 713 15.38 10.05 -10.04
C PRO A 713 15.26 8.98 -11.13
N PHE A 714 15.11 7.72 -10.73
CA PHE A 714 14.87 6.61 -11.64
C PHE A 714 13.42 6.12 -11.56
N PRO A 715 12.78 5.76 -12.68
CA PRO A 715 11.44 5.18 -12.71
C PRO A 715 11.47 3.71 -12.29
N LEU A 716 11.79 3.47 -11.02
CA LEU A 716 11.92 2.14 -10.44
C LEU A 716 10.57 1.43 -10.29
N GLY A 717 9.46 2.16 -10.26
CA GLY A 717 8.21 1.63 -9.71
C GLY A 717 8.31 1.55 -8.20
N VAL A 718 7.86 2.59 -7.50
CA VAL A 718 7.88 2.68 -6.03
C VAL A 718 6.50 2.38 -5.47
N PRO A 719 6.41 1.86 -4.23
CA PRO A 719 5.11 1.59 -3.62
C PRO A 719 4.25 2.86 -3.53
N ALA A 720 2.95 2.66 -3.63
CA ALA A 720 1.94 3.70 -3.43
C ALA A 720 0.91 3.25 -2.38
N LEU A 721 0.64 4.13 -1.43
CA LEU A 721 -0.49 4.03 -0.51
C LEU A 721 -1.34 5.29 -0.68
N GLY A 722 -2.62 5.15 -1.00
CA GLY A 722 -3.50 6.25 -1.41
C GLY A 722 -4.19 5.88 -2.71
N GLY A 723 -5.52 5.79 -2.69
CA GLY A 723 -6.29 5.10 -3.74
C GLY A 723 -6.36 5.88 -5.04
N PRO A 724 -6.70 5.20 -6.14
CA PRO A 724 -7.04 5.87 -7.37
C PRO A 724 -8.47 6.42 -7.32
N VAL A 725 -8.74 7.44 -8.13
CA VAL A 725 -10.11 7.81 -8.55
C VAL A 725 -10.18 7.80 -10.06
N ILE A 726 -11.34 7.45 -10.61
CA ILE A 726 -11.56 7.39 -12.06
C ILE A 726 -12.73 8.29 -12.47
N THR A 727 -12.61 8.91 -13.64
CA THR A 727 -13.58 9.91 -14.13
C THR A 727 -14.22 9.48 -15.44
N ALA A 728 -15.44 9.96 -15.71
CA ALA A 728 -16.09 9.78 -16.99
C ALA A 728 -15.29 10.38 -18.15
N GLY A 729 -14.43 11.36 -17.90
CA GLY A 729 -13.49 11.91 -18.88
C GLY A 729 -12.43 10.93 -19.39
N GLY A 730 -12.32 9.72 -18.82
CA GLY A 730 -11.35 8.71 -19.24
C GLY A 730 -9.97 8.88 -18.58
N VAL A 731 -9.92 9.63 -17.47
CA VAL A 731 -8.71 9.90 -16.69
C VAL A 731 -8.83 9.28 -15.30
N ALA A 732 -7.76 8.67 -14.82
CA ALA A 732 -7.60 8.27 -13.43
C ALA A 732 -6.59 9.17 -12.71
N PHE A 733 -6.90 9.57 -11.48
CA PHE A 733 -5.98 10.33 -10.63
C PHE A 733 -5.48 9.47 -9.47
N LEU A 734 -4.22 9.66 -9.12
CA LEU A 734 -3.55 8.91 -8.06
C LEU A 734 -2.49 9.76 -7.38
N SER A 735 -2.49 9.71 -6.05
CA SER A 735 -1.39 10.17 -5.19
C SER A 735 -0.73 8.98 -4.48
N GLY A 736 0.11 9.23 -3.48
CA GLY A 736 0.55 8.16 -2.57
C GLY A 736 1.88 7.50 -2.89
N THR A 737 2.48 7.76 -4.05
CA THR A 737 3.84 7.30 -4.36
C THR A 737 4.89 7.98 -3.48
N LEU A 738 6.04 7.33 -3.32
CA LEU A 738 7.15 7.83 -2.50
C LEU A 738 7.83 9.12 -3.02
N ASP A 739 7.50 9.59 -4.22
CA ASP A 739 8.08 10.80 -4.84
C ASP A 739 7.15 12.03 -4.85
N TYR A 740 6.05 11.96 -4.09
CA TYR A 740 5.23 13.11 -3.68
C TYR A 740 4.58 13.84 -4.87
N TYR A 741 3.97 13.11 -5.79
CA TYR A 741 3.21 13.68 -6.91
C TYR A 741 1.74 13.28 -6.85
N MET A 742 0.86 14.21 -7.25
CA MET A 742 -0.44 13.89 -7.81
C MET A 742 -0.25 13.57 -9.29
N ARG A 743 -0.81 12.48 -9.78
CA ARG A 743 -0.69 12.05 -11.19
C ARG A 743 -2.05 11.87 -11.84
N ALA A 744 -2.06 12.05 -13.16
CA ALA A 744 -3.18 11.70 -14.01
C ALA A 744 -2.75 10.67 -15.06
N TYR A 745 -3.59 9.66 -15.27
CA TYR A 745 -3.37 8.56 -16.19
C TYR A 745 -4.48 8.46 -17.23
N ASP A 746 -4.11 8.14 -18.47
CA ASP A 746 -5.06 7.65 -19.46
C ASP A 746 -5.55 6.26 -19.05
N VAL A 747 -6.85 6.11 -18.77
CA VAL A 747 -7.43 4.81 -18.39
C VAL A 747 -7.33 3.79 -19.52
N ARG A 748 -7.29 4.25 -20.78
CA ARG A 748 -7.24 3.39 -21.97
C ARG A 748 -6.02 2.47 -21.94
N ASN A 749 -4.84 3.02 -21.62
CA ASN A 749 -3.55 2.35 -21.81
C ASN A 749 -2.56 2.53 -20.63
N GLY A 750 -2.93 3.29 -19.60
CA GLY A 750 -2.12 3.52 -18.40
C GLY A 750 -1.00 4.55 -18.54
N LYS A 751 -0.97 5.34 -19.62
CA LYS A 751 0.04 6.39 -19.82
C LYS A 751 -0.10 7.51 -18.80
N GLU A 752 1.00 7.89 -18.13
CA GLU A 752 1.07 9.13 -17.32
C GLU A 752 0.92 10.34 -18.24
N LEU A 753 -0.14 11.14 -18.04
CA LEU A 753 -0.45 12.31 -18.85
C LEU A 753 -0.04 13.62 -18.17
N TRP A 754 -0.07 13.65 -16.85
CA TRP A 754 0.27 14.83 -16.06
C TRP A 754 0.76 14.44 -14.66
N LYS A 755 1.59 15.30 -14.07
CA LYS A 755 1.91 15.24 -12.65
C LYS A 755 2.09 16.63 -12.03
N GLY A 756 1.59 16.81 -10.81
CA GLY A 756 1.78 18.00 -9.98
C GLY A 756 2.52 17.66 -8.70
N ARG A 757 3.54 18.43 -8.33
CA ARG A 757 4.34 18.18 -7.11
C ARG A 757 3.52 18.55 -5.87
N LEU A 758 3.48 17.64 -4.90
CA LEU A 758 2.91 17.85 -3.56
C LEU A 758 3.98 18.43 -2.62
N PRO A 759 3.65 19.12 -1.52
CA PRO A 759 4.65 19.61 -0.57
C PRO A 759 5.25 18.53 0.36
N ALA A 760 4.55 17.40 0.49
CA ALA A 760 4.82 16.27 1.39
C ALA A 760 4.28 14.95 0.78
N GLY A 761 4.40 13.84 1.49
CA GLY A 761 3.87 12.55 1.05
C GLY A 761 2.35 12.59 0.83
N GLY A 762 1.87 12.07 -0.30
CA GLY A 762 0.46 12.12 -0.68
C GLY A 762 -0.34 10.87 -0.31
N GLN A 763 -0.09 10.26 0.86
CA GLN A 763 -0.66 8.96 1.24
C GLN A 763 -2.16 8.99 1.59
N ALA A 764 -2.97 9.55 0.71
CA ALA A 764 -4.41 9.69 0.80
C ALA A 764 -5.06 9.39 -0.56
N THR A 765 -6.35 9.04 -0.56
CA THR A 765 -7.13 8.94 -1.81
C THR A 765 -7.61 10.34 -2.21
N PRO A 766 -7.33 10.83 -3.43
CA PRO A 766 -7.84 12.11 -3.90
C PRO A 766 -9.35 12.04 -4.15
N ILE A 767 -9.96 13.19 -4.41
CA ILE A 767 -11.34 13.29 -4.90
C ILE A 767 -11.40 14.20 -6.12
N THR A 768 -12.53 14.17 -6.83
CA THR A 768 -12.83 15.12 -7.91
C THR A 768 -14.30 15.47 -7.93
N TYR A 769 -14.60 16.73 -8.23
CA TYR A 769 -15.96 17.26 -8.29
C TYR A 769 -16.05 18.45 -9.25
N VAL A 770 -17.25 18.73 -9.74
CA VAL A 770 -17.57 19.95 -10.49
C VAL A 770 -18.22 20.95 -9.54
N SER A 771 -17.66 22.16 -9.46
CA SER A 771 -18.25 23.26 -8.71
C SER A 771 -19.54 23.73 -9.39
N GLU A 772 -20.65 23.76 -8.64
CA GLU A 772 -21.92 24.29 -9.16
C GLU A 772 -21.84 25.81 -9.42
N LYS A 773 -21.00 26.51 -8.65
CA LYS A 773 -20.83 27.97 -8.77
C LYS A 773 -19.96 28.37 -9.94
N THR A 774 -18.82 27.69 -10.11
CA THR A 774 -17.82 28.08 -11.13
C THR A 774 -17.90 27.25 -12.40
N GLY A 775 -18.56 26.08 -12.36
CA GLY A 775 -18.58 25.11 -13.46
C GLY A 775 -17.24 24.41 -13.70
N ARG A 776 -16.22 24.65 -12.85
CA ARG A 776 -14.90 24.05 -12.99
C ARG A 776 -14.84 22.69 -12.30
N GLN A 777 -14.15 21.75 -12.92
CA GLN A 777 -13.80 20.48 -12.27
C GLN A 777 -12.52 20.65 -11.45
N PHE A 778 -12.60 20.31 -10.18
CA PHE A 778 -11.50 20.27 -9.23
C PHE A 778 -11.01 18.84 -9.04
N VAL A 779 -9.71 18.68 -8.83
CA VAL A 779 -9.08 17.48 -8.28
C VAL A 779 -8.41 17.90 -6.98
N VAL A 780 -8.67 17.20 -5.88
CA VAL A 780 -8.19 17.58 -4.54
C VAL A 780 -7.53 16.39 -3.87
N GLY A 781 -6.37 16.59 -3.23
CA GLY A 781 -5.67 15.52 -2.53
C GLY A 781 -4.89 16.01 -1.31
N MET A 782 -4.81 15.17 -0.27
CA MET A 782 -4.07 15.45 0.95
C MET A 782 -2.60 15.06 0.81
N ALA A 783 -1.70 15.97 1.20
CA ALA A 783 -0.26 15.75 1.35
C ALA A 783 0.11 15.73 2.83
N GLY A 784 -0.30 14.66 3.53
CA GLY A 784 -0.11 14.46 4.96
C GLY A 784 1.21 13.82 5.38
N GLY A 785 1.83 13.08 4.47
CA GLY A 785 2.93 12.17 4.78
C GLY A 785 2.50 10.94 5.57
N HIS A 786 3.46 10.04 5.81
CA HIS A 786 3.24 8.76 6.45
C HIS A 786 4.50 8.32 7.19
N GLY A 787 4.42 8.26 8.52
CA GLY A 787 5.56 7.94 9.40
C GLY A 787 6.26 6.62 9.05
N SER A 788 5.51 5.51 8.98
CA SER A 788 6.05 4.18 8.71
C SER A 788 6.59 3.98 7.28
N PHE A 789 6.10 4.76 6.31
CA PHE A 789 6.63 4.78 4.94
C PHE A 789 7.84 5.70 4.77
N GLY A 790 8.22 6.44 5.82
CA GLY A 790 9.34 7.37 5.80
C GLY A 790 9.13 8.56 4.85
N THR A 791 7.89 8.87 4.46
CA THR A 791 7.62 10.04 3.63
C THR A 791 7.61 11.31 4.47
N LYS A 792 8.01 12.42 3.85
CA LYS A 792 7.97 13.73 4.49
C LYS A 792 6.57 14.02 5.01
N ILE A 793 6.46 14.28 6.32
CA ILE A 793 5.24 14.72 6.99
C ILE A 793 4.84 16.12 6.51
N GLY A 794 3.54 16.33 6.34
CA GLY A 794 2.95 17.60 5.93
C GLY A 794 1.51 17.74 6.40
N ASP A 795 0.93 18.91 6.13
CA ASP A 795 -0.40 19.29 6.59
C ASP A 795 -1.26 19.91 5.48
N SER A 796 -0.86 19.73 4.22
CA SER A 796 -1.42 20.47 3.09
C SER A 796 -2.49 19.69 2.33
N LEU A 797 -3.69 20.28 2.19
CA LEU A 797 -4.70 19.87 1.22
C LEU A 797 -4.54 20.73 -0.03
N VAL A 798 -4.36 20.11 -1.20
CA VAL A 798 -4.06 20.82 -2.45
C VAL A 798 -5.13 20.53 -3.48
N ALA A 799 -5.57 21.58 -4.20
CA ALA A 799 -6.53 21.48 -5.27
C ALA A 799 -5.95 21.92 -6.62
N TRP A 800 -6.39 21.25 -7.70
CA TRP A 800 -6.04 21.57 -9.08
C TRP A 800 -7.29 21.74 -9.94
N VAL A 801 -7.18 22.59 -10.94
CA VAL A 801 -8.22 22.90 -11.95
C VAL A 801 -7.55 23.08 -13.30
N LEU A 802 -8.34 22.95 -14.38
CA LEU A 802 -7.88 23.35 -15.71
C LEU A 802 -7.64 24.86 -15.76
N GLU A 803 -6.56 25.27 -16.42
CA GLU A 803 -6.31 26.67 -16.80
C GLU A 803 -7.43 27.20 -17.70
N ASP A 804 -7.83 28.46 -17.48
CA ASP A 804 -8.86 29.09 -18.30
C ASP A 804 -8.28 29.52 -19.65
N GLU A 805 -9.04 29.40 -20.74
CA GLU A 805 -8.53 29.75 -22.09
C GLU A 805 -8.15 31.24 -22.23
N GLN A 806 -8.67 32.11 -21.36
CA GLN A 806 -8.38 33.55 -21.34
C GLN A 806 -7.08 33.90 -20.61
N GLU A 807 -6.53 33.00 -19.79
CA GLU A 807 -5.24 33.19 -19.11
C GLU A 807 -4.04 32.83 -20.02
N ARG A 808 -4.32 32.52 -21.29
CA ARG A 808 -3.37 32.17 -22.35
C ARG A 808 -3.17 33.33 -23.30
#